data_AF-A0AAE1IDE8-F1
#
_entry.id   AF-A0AAE1IDE8-F1
#
_cell.length_a   1.000
_cell.length_b   1.000
_cell.length_c   1.000
_cell.angle_alpha   90.00
_cell.angle_beta   90.00
_cell.angle_gamma   90.00
#
_symmetry.space_group_name_H-M   'P 1'
#
loop_
_entity.id
_entity.type
_entity.pdbx_description
1 polymer ?
#
loop_
_entity_poly.entity_id
_entity_poly.type
_entity_poly.pdbx_seq_one_letter_code
_entity_poly.pdbx_strand_id
1 'polypeptide(L)'
;MKTLSVPALGAAVIALSGRSVATNFLNHSQLLSGFEDPNWFEQNIPFLDIPNSQIQAVYYYRWQTYKEHLTYTGAQYGYMLSEFLTPVTYGAPYGGVVAAAGHHIIEGRWLRDQRYVKDNINYWLAGPGTFPKPQTDNYNLDTSDWAHEYSFWAATAVWRHYLVTGDRDFAIGQLDNLVKQYRGWDNHFNQSLGLYWQVPVWDASECTAASYQTSDPYHGGAGYRPTINGYQYGDARAIASLATLKGDAALASEYTSRASALQTTMQNTLWDSSRQFFMHRQRDNNPSGALLTTREIMGYFPWMFNMPQASGIAAFSQLKDSQGFAATYGPTTTERRSQWYMYQGANCLQWDGPSWPYASSQVLTAVETVLHEYPAQSYITSTDYYNLLVGYAATQYRNGIPYVAEAHNPDANQWMYDTYNHSEDYNHSTFIDNVIAGLLGLRGQSNDTLTVDPLVPSSWDYFALENVEYHGHQVTVIWDRSGSRYNQGSGLRVFVDGTLAGTRSTIGLLTVNVGSAVIQTINSQVNIAANTQKFSSGSTPFASYTSPYDDVWRAVDGIVFRNAVPQNSRWTSYQSPNAQDYFGVDLRRSQAVSNVRLYFYTDGGGVKLPSSYDLQYLSGSAWITVPGQQRSTASSASNTLTQITFPTITTSQLRVVAPNPGGGSGWGLSEFEVWTAAVFQLKNLNSGKLMGVQNASGTNGAYIQQYDNNGTRDHLWQFVKASGGWYKIQNLNSGLLLAVEGQSTSNSARLQQFQDNGTDDHLWRVQSNSDGLYLIKNKNSGLVVGVDGQSTANSANVVQFQDNGTNDHLWSLLAAVPAS
;
A
#
# COMPACT_ATOMS: atom_id res chain seq x y z
N MET A 1 -8.45 -14.46 -57.29
CA MET A 1 -7.49 -14.70 -56.19
C MET A 1 -6.75 -13.40 -55.89
N LYS A 2 -7.15 -12.69 -54.83
CA LYS A 2 -6.34 -11.72 -54.08
C LYS A 2 -6.97 -11.66 -52.70
N THR A 3 -6.38 -12.40 -51.76
CA THR A 3 -6.73 -12.43 -50.35
C THR A 3 -6.29 -11.10 -49.72
N LEU A 4 -7.26 -10.30 -49.27
CA LEU A 4 -7.02 -9.15 -48.41
C LEU A 4 -6.86 -9.68 -46.98
N SER A 5 -5.66 -9.56 -46.43
CA SER A 5 -5.35 -9.81 -45.03
C SER A 5 -6.01 -8.75 -44.15
N VAL A 6 -6.85 -9.18 -43.22
CA VAL A 6 -7.39 -8.34 -42.14
C VAL A 6 -6.30 -8.17 -41.07
N PRO A 7 -6.01 -6.96 -40.58
CA PRO A 7 -5.10 -6.79 -39.45
C PRO A 7 -5.77 -7.29 -38.16
N ALA A 8 -5.02 -8.03 -37.35
CA ALA A 8 -5.44 -8.41 -36.01
C ALA A 8 -5.66 -7.16 -35.16
N LEU A 9 -6.90 -6.92 -34.74
CA LEU A 9 -7.25 -5.90 -33.74
C LEU A 9 -6.70 -6.38 -32.39
N GLY A 10 -5.67 -5.68 -31.91
CA GLY A 10 -5.13 -5.86 -30.56
C GLY A 10 -6.18 -5.56 -29.50
N ALA A 11 -6.10 -6.31 -28.40
CA ALA A 11 -6.96 -6.19 -27.24
C ALA A 11 -7.04 -4.73 -26.75
N ALA A 12 -8.24 -4.29 -26.37
CA ALA A 12 -8.44 -3.07 -25.59
C ALA A 12 -7.89 -3.30 -24.17
N VAL A 13 -6.57 -3.23 -24.05
CA VAL A 13 -5.85 -3.10 -22.78
C VAL A 13 -6.14 -1.69 -22.26
N ILE A 14 -6.26 -1.51 -20.94
CA ILE A 14 -6.22 -0.20 -20.31
C ILE A 14 -4.90 0.46 -20.74
N ALA A 15 -4.97 1.29 -21.78
CA ALA A 15 -3.79 1.95 -22.31
C ALA A 15 -3.38 3.02 -21.31
N LEU A 16 -2.30 2.77 -20.58
CA LEU A 16 -1.42 3.85 -20.11
C LEU A 16 -0.87 4.50 -21.38
N SER A 17 -1.51 5.56 -21.85
CA SER A 17 -1.08 6.28 -23.05
C SER A 17 0.31 6.88 -22.80
N GLY A 18 1.30 6.44 -23.59
CA GLY A 18 2.66 7.00 -23.57
C GLY A 18 3.74 6.16 -22.88
N ARG A 19 3.54 4.84 -22.65
CA ARG A 19 4.61 3.99 -22.08
C ARG A 19 5.91 4.08 -22.89
N SER A 20 7.01 4.25 -22.17
CA SER A 20 8.38 4.09 -22.66
C SER A 20 8.63 2.67 -23.18
N VAL A 21 9.62 2.50 -24.04
CA VAL A 21 9.87 1.23 -24.74
C VAL A 21 10.45 0.21 -23.77
N ALA A 22 9.64 -0.77 -23.36
CA ALA A 22 10.07 -1.91 -22.57
C ALA A 22 11.02 -2.83 -23.38
N THR A 23 11.96 -3.49 -22.69
CA THR A 23 12.73 -4.59 -23.27
C THR A 23 11.94 -5.90 -23.17
N ASN A 24 12.38 -6.92 -23.91
CA ASN A 24 11.78 -8.26 -23.93
C ASN A 24 12.88 -9.30 -24.12
N PHE A 25 13.92 -9.24 -23.27
CA PHE A 25 15.05 -10.16 -23.28
C PHE A 25 14.71 -11.47 -22.54
N LEU A 26 13.75 -11.44 -21.62
CA LEU A 26 13.26 -12.59 -20.87
C LEU A 26 11.96 -13.13 -21.48
N ASN A 27 11.70 -14.42 -21.28
CA ASN A 27 10.43 -15.03 -21.65
C ASN A 27 9.41 -14.85 -20.51
N HIS A 28 8.71 -13.72 -20.49
CA HIS A 28 7.75 -13.42 -19.43
C HIS A 28 6.63 -14.46 -19.31
N SER A 29 6.13 -14.97 -20.45
CA SER A 29 5.08 -16.00 -20.45
C SER A 29 5.51 -17.30 -19.74
N GLN A 30 6.80 -17.64 -19.82
CA GLN A 30 7.36 -18.77 -19.11
C GLN A 30 7.54 -18.48 -17.62
N LEU A 31 8.00 -17.27 -17.27
CA LEU A 31 8.20 -16.84 -15.89
C LEU A 31 6.88 -16.73 -15.10
N LEU A 32 5.79 -16.38 -15.78
CA LEU A 32 4.44 -16.27 -15.21
C LEU A 32 3.59 -17.53 -15.42
N SER A 33 4.18 -18.63 -15.90
CA SER A 33 3.46 -19.87 -16.11
C SER A 33 2.89 -20.40 -14.78
N GLY A 34 1.57 -20.61 -14.72
CA GLY A 34 0.88 -21.10 -13.52
C GLY A 34 0.37 -20.02 -12.56
N PHE A 35 0.54 -18.74 -12.89
CA PHE A 35 0.01 -17.62 -12.11
C PHE A 35 -1.45 -17.38 -12.51
N GLU A 36 -2.29 -16.99 -11.54
CA GLU A 36 -3.75 -16.84 -11.74
C GLU A 36 -4.17 -15.67 -12.65
N ASP A 37 -3.35 -14.62 -12.73
CA ASP A 37 -3.62 -13.42 -13.51
C ASP A 37 -2.30 -12.87 -14.09
N PRO A 38 -1.70 -13.61 -15.06
CA PRO A 38 -0.40 -13.26 -15.61
C PRO A 38 -0.39 -11.86 -16.23
N ASN A 39 -1.54 -11.36 -16.72
CA ASN A 39 -1.64 -10.03 -17.30
C ASN A 39 -1.40 -8.92 -16.27
N TRP A 40 -1.90 -9.08 -15.04
CA TRP A 40 -1.64 -8.09 -13.99
C TRP A 40 -0.15 -8.04 -13.64
N PHE A 41 0.50 -9.20 -13.48
CA PHE A 41 1.93 -9.28 -13.19
C PHE A 41 2.75 -8.67 -14.34
N GLU A 42 2.46 -9.05 -15.59
CA GLU A 42 3.08 -8.47 -16.79
C GLU A 42 3.03 -6.95 -16.80
N GLN A 43 1.88 -6.38 -16.44
CA GLN A 43 1.70 -4.94 -16.43
C GLN A 43 2.41 -4.23 -15.29
N ASN A 44 2.63 -4.90 -14.15
CA ASN A 44 2.97 -4.24 -12.89
C ASN A 44 4.34 -4.61 -12.29
N ILE A 45 4.91 -5.78 -12.53
CA ILE A 45 6.11 -6.24 -11.80
C ILE A 45 7.36 -6.26 -12.69
N PRO A 46 8.56 -5.95 -12.16
CA PRO A 46 9.83 -6.25 -12.83
C PRO A 46 10.07 -7.76 -12.94
N PHE A 47 10.71 -8.20 -14.02
CA PHE A 47 10.98 -9.61 -14.29
C PHE A 47 12.40 -10.00 -13.89
N LEU A 48 12.53 -11.11 -13.17
CA LEU A 48 13.79 -11.60 -12.62
C LEU A 48 14.18 -12.95 -13.24
N ASP A 49 15.46 -13.06 -13.63
CA ASP A 49 16.12 -14.31 -13.97
C ASP A 49 17.50 -14.38 -13.30
N ILE A 50 17.69 -15.35 -12.39
CA ILE A 50 18.92 -15.52 -11.59
C ILE A 50 19.32 -16.99 -11.47
N PRO A 51 20.60 -17.30 -11.14
CA PRO A 51 21.06 -18.68 -10.94
C PRO A 51 20.42 -19.38 -9.73
N ASN A 52 20.01 -18.62 -8.70
CA ASN A 52 19.39 -19.18 -7.51
C ASN A 52 17.86 -19.32 -7.68
N SER A 53 17.41 -20.53 -8.00
CA SER A 53 15.99 -20.81 -8.23
C SER A 53 15.12 -20.61 -6.99
N GLN A 54 15.66 -20.76 -5.78
CA GLN A 54 14.90 -20.59 -4.55
C GLN A 54 14.52 -19.13 -4.31
N ILE A 55 15.49 -18.21 -4.44
CA ILE A 55 15.27 -16.76 -4.37
C ILE A 55 14.31 -16.34 -5.48
N GLN A 56 14.48 -16.85 -6.70
CA GLN A 56 13.61 -16.52 -7.81
C GLN A 56 12.17 -16.96 -7.58
N ALA A 57 11.92 -18.18 -7.10
CA ALA A 57 10.56 -18.65 -6.84
C ALA A 57 9.87 -17.80 -5.76
N VAL A 58 10.60 -17.45 -4.68
CA VAL A 58 10.07 -16.59 -3.63
C VAL A 58 9.82 -15.16 -4.15
N TYR A 59 10.68 -14.63 -5.02
CA TYR A 59 10.48 -13.30 -5.63
C TYR A 59 9.13 -13.20 -6.35
N TYR A 60 8.81 -14.17 -7.21
CA TYR A 60 7.53 -14.15 -7.92
C TYR A 60 6.35 -14.49 -7.00
N TYR A 61 6.52 -15.42 -6.04
CA TYR A 61 5.50 -15.71 -5.03
C TYR A 61 5.15 -14.47 -4.20
N ARG A 62 6.14 -13.68 -3.78
CA ARG A 62 5.94 -12.46 -2.99
C ARG A 62 5.23 -11.35 -3.76
N TRP A 63 5.31 -11.35 -5.09
CA TRP A 63 4.45 -10.49 -5.91
C TRP A 63 3.00 -10.97 -5.91
N GLN A 64 2.75 -12.27 -5.86
CA GLN A 64 1.39 -12.80 -5.70
C GLN A 64 0.81 -12.41 -4.34
N THR A 65 1.56 -12.62 -3.25
CA THR A 65 1.10 -12.22 -1.92
C THR A 65 0.83 -10.71 -1.87
N TYR A 66 1.73 -9.88 -2.41
CA TYR A 66 1.50 -8.43 -2.47
C TYR A 66 0.18 -8.07 -3.18
N LYS A 67 -0.12 -8.74 -4.30
CA LYS A 67 -1.38 -8.54 -5.03
C LYS A 67 -2.60 -8.97 -4.21
N GLU A 68 -2.53 -10.12 -3.53
CA GLU A 68 -3.61 -10.65 -2.69
C GLU A 68 -3.97 -9.73 -1.52
N HIS A 69 -3.00 -8.92 -1.06
CA HIS A 69 -3.20 -7.93 -0.01
C HIS A 69 -3.76 -6.58 -0.49
N LEU A 70 -3.97 -6.39 -1.80
CA LEU A 70 -4.63 -5.19 -2.31
C LEU A 70 -6.13 -5.22 -1.99
N THR A 71 -6.55 -4.31 -1.11
CA THR A 71 -7.96 -4.11 -0.77
C THR A 71 -8.46 -2.77 -1.32
N TYR A 72 -9.49 -2.78 -2.16
CA TYR A 72 -10.14 -1.54 -2.60
C TYR A 72 -11.12 -1.04 -1.53
N THR A 73 -10.75 0.00 -0.81
CA THR A 73 -11.53 0.52 0.34
C THR A 73 -12.77 1.32 -0.05
N GLY A 74 -12.84 1.80 -1.30
CA GLY A 74 -13.95 2.59 -1.83
C GLY A 74 -13.50 3.78 -2.66
N ALA A 75 -14.44 4.42 -3.35
CA ALA A 75 -14.18 5.50 -4.30
C ALA A 75 -13.49 6.73 -3.68
N GLN A 76 -13.58 6.90 -2.35
CA GLN A 76 -13.05 8.05 -1.61
C GLN A 76 -11.56 7.90 -1.26
N TYR A 77 -11.09 6.67 -1.06
CA TYR A 77 -9.76 6.38 -0.53
C TYR A 77 -8.92 5.49 -1.46
N GLY A 78 -9.53 4.72 -2.36
CA GLY A 78 -8.83 3.86 -3.31
C GLY A 78 -8.31 2.57 -2.67
N TYR A 79 -7.11 2.16 -3.03
CA TYR A 79 -6.49 0.93 -2.51
C TYR A 79 -5.78 1.13 -1.18
N MET A 80 -5.82 0.10 -0.33
CA MET A 80 -4.92 -0.08 0.80
C MET A 80 -4.27 -1.47 0.73
N LEU A 81 -3.17 -1.65 1.48
CA LEU A 81 -2.54 -2.96 1.67
C LEU A 81 -2.85 -3.50 3.06
N SER A 82 -3.44 -4.68 3.11
CA SER A 82 -3.65 -5.38 4.37
C SER A 82 -2.38 -6.08 4.83
N GLU A 83 -2.29 -6.34 6.13
CA GLU A 83 -1.23 -7.15 6.75
C GLU A 83 -1.64 -8.63 6.82
N PHE A 84 -2.85 -8.87 7.31
CA PHE A 84 -3.54 -10.15 7.26
C PHE A 84 -4.55 -10.18 6.10
N LEU A 85 -4.75 -11.35 5.49
CA LEU A 85 -5.76 -11.50 4.43
C LEU A 85 -7.18 -11.21 4.95
N THR A 86 -7.48 -11.62 6.18
CA THR A 86 -8.73 -11.26 6.86
C THR A 86 -8.54 -10.08 7.80
N PRO A 87 -9.46 -9.10 7.81
CA PRO A 87 -9.45 -8.03 8.80
C PRO A 87 -9.42 -8.55 10.24
N VAL A 88 -8.50 -8.01 11.04
CA VAL A 88 -8.35 -8.30 12.48
C VAL A 88 -9.09 -7.27 13.33
N THR A 89 -9.45 -7.64 14.56
CA THR A 89 -10.31 -6.80 15.43
C THR A 89 -9.66 -5.53 15.95
N TYR A 90 -8.33 -5.47 15.94
CA TYR A 90 -7.51 -4.32 16.31
C TYR A 90 -7.05 -3.52 15.08
N GLY A 91 -7.56 -3.85 13.88
CA GLY A 91 -7.25 -3.13 12.66
C GLY A 91 -7.99 -1.80 12.55
N ALA A 92 -7.37 -0.86 11.86
CA ALA A 92 -7.99 0.35 11.36
C ALA A 92 -9.20 0.03 10.47
N PRO A 93 -10.08 1.01 10.16
CA PRO A 93 -11.20 0.80 9.25
C PRO A 93 -10.74 0.11 7.95
N TYR A 94 -11.58 -0.77 7.40
CA TYR A 94 -11.22 -1.63 6.25
C TYR A 94 -10.23 -2.78 6.56
N GLY A 95 -9.69 -2.89 7.77
CA GLY A 95 -8.79 -3.98 8.19
C GLY A 95 -7.29 -3.66 8.07
N GLY A 96 -6.92 -2.39 7.91
CA GLY A 96 -5.51 -1.99 7.83
C GLY A 96 -4.79 -2.12 9.18
N VAL A 97 -3.54 -2.58 9.17
CA VAL A 97 -2.66 -2.61 10.36
C VAL A 97 -1.37 -1.86 10.02
N VAL A 98 -0.97 -0.90 10.85
CA VAL A 98 0.12 0.04 10.50
C VAL A 98 1.52 -0.55 10.74
N ALA A 99 1.63 -1.65 11.50
CA ALA A 99 2.89 -2.26 11.91
C ALA A 99 3.86 -2.51 10.74
N ALA A 100 3.35 -3.02 9.62
CA ALA A 100 4.13 -3.22 8.38
C ALA A 100 3.90 -2.19 7.28
N ALA A 101 3.22 -1.06 7.52
CA ALA A 101 2.94 -0.06 6.49
C ALA A 101 4.22 0.44 5.79
N GLY A 102 5.32 0.59 6.55
CA GLY A 102 6.63 0.93 6.00
C GLY A 102 7.20 -0.15 5.06
N HIS A 103 6.99 -1.42 5.38
CA HIS A 103 7.35 -2.54 4.51
C HIS A 103 6.52 -2.55 3.23
N HIS A 104 5.20 -2.35 3.33
CA HIS A 104 4.29 -2.36 2.18
C HIS A 104 4.65 -1.29 1.13
N ILE A 105 5.02 -0.10 1.59
CA ILE A 105 5.44 1.02 0.72
C ILE A 105 6.77 0.69 0.03
N ILE A 106 7.73 0.14 0.78
CA ILE A 106 9.06 -0.19 0.25
C ILE A 106 9.01 -1.35 -0.74
N GLU A 107 8.21 -2.39 -0.47
CA GLU A 107 8.03 -3.52 -1.38
C GLU A 107 7.32 -3.06 -2.66
N GLY A 108 6.27 -2.25 -2.52
CA GLY A 108 5.43 -1.77 -3.62
C GLY A 108 6.05 -0.72 -4.53
N ARG A 109 7.11 -0.03 -4.09
CA ARG A 109 7.70 1.07 -4.87
C ARG A 109 8.19 0.64 -6.26
N TRP A 110 8.38 -0.66 -6.47
CA TRP A 110 8.79 -1.27 -7.75
C TRP A 110 7.63 -1.60 -8.69
N LEU A 111 6.37 -1.41 -8.27
CA LEU A 111 5.21 -1.58 -9.15
C LEU A 111 5.17 -0.50 -10.24
N ARG A 112 4.64 -0.83 -11.42
CA ARG A 112 4.46 0.17 -12.48
C ARG A 112 3.23 1.05 -12.25
N ASP A 113 2.10 0.47 -11.84
CA ASP A 113 0.93 1.25 -11.45
C ASP A 113 1.08 1.77 -10.00
N GLN A 114 1.50 3.02 -9.91
CA GLN A 114 1.76 3.67 -8.62
C GLN A 114 0.48 4.07 -7.86
N ARG A 115 -0.74 3.85 -8.39
CA ARG A 115 -1.97 4.07 -7.61
C ARG A 115 -2.01 3.22 -6.35
N TYR A 116 -1.61 1.95 -6.44
CA TYR A 116 -1.65 1.02 -5.31
C TYR A 116 -0.87 1.55 -4.10
N VAL A 117 0.36 2.01 -4.35
CA VAL A 117 1.24 2.52 -3.29
C VAL A 117 0.82 3.92 -2.83
N LYS A 118 0.48 4.82 -3.76
CA LYS A 118 0.07 6.20 -3.42
C LYS A 118 -1.24 6.26 -2.64
N ASP A 119 -2.21 5.40 -2.99
CA ASP A 119 -3.46 5.29 -2.26
C ASP A 119 -3.22 4.69 -0.88
N ASN A 120 -2.33 3.70 -0.72
CA ASN A 120 -1.95 3.18 0.59
C ASN A 120 -1.23 4.23 1.47
N ILE A 121 -0.32 5.04 0.89
CA ILE A 121 0.31 6.16 1.59
C ILE A 121 -0.75 7.17 2.05
N ASN A 122 -1.68 7.54 1.16
CA ASN A 122 -2.78 8.43 1.51
C ASN A 122 -3.72 7.83 2.55
N TYR A 123 -4.00 6.53 2.50
CA TYR A 123 -4.82 5.83 3.48
C TYR A 123 -4.25 6.03 4.90
N TRP A 124 -2.94 5.82 5.08
CA TRP A 124 -2.29 5.98 6.38
C TRP A 124 -2.10 7.44 6.79
N LEU A 125 -1.70 8.32 5.87
CA LEU A 125 -1.24 9.67 6.22
C LEU A 125 -2.28 10.79 6.02
N ALA A 126 -3.35 10.52 5.26
CA ALA A 126 -4.37 11.51 4.91
C ALA A 126 -5.80 10.94 4.90
N GLY A 127 -5.98 9.66 5.23
CA GLY A 127 -7.22 8.91 5.10
C GLY A 127 -7.56 8.14 6.39
N PRO A 128 -8.14 6.93 6.29
CA PRO A 128 -8.63 6.18 7.45
C PRO A 128 -7.62 5.90 8.55
N GLY A 129 -6.32 5.80 8.23
CA GLY A 129 -5.27 5.69 9.25
C GLY A 129 -5.20 6.89 10.20
N THR A 130 -5.62 8.07 9.74
CA THR A 130 -5.62 9.30 10.56
C THR A 130 -6.90 9.52 11.36
N PHE A 131 -7.87 8.61 11.26
CA PHE A 131 -9.13 8.74 11.98
C PHE A 131 -8.91 8.49 13.46
N PRO A 132 -9.67 9.17 14.34
CA PRO A 132 -9.59 8.91 15.76
C PRO A 132 -9.95 7.47 16.05
N LYS A 133 -9.24 6.85 17.00
CA LYS A 133 -9.61 5.55 17.52
C LYS A 133 -10.95 5.65 18.27
N PRO A 134 -11.82 4.63 18.21
CA PRO A 134 -13.03 4.57 19.02
C PRO A 134 -12.68 4.71 20.51
N GLN A 135 -13.50 5.42 21.30
CA GLN A 135 -13.29 5.52 22.75
C GLN A 135 -13.36 4.16 23.48
N THR A 136 -13.97 3.16 22.82
CA THR A 136 -14.06 1.78 23.32
C THR A 136 -12.83 0.94 23.00
N ASP A 137 -11.89 1.47 22.22
CA ASP A 137 -10.66 0.78 21.85
C ASP A 137 -9.67 0.79 23.02
N ASN A 138 -9.29 -0.41 23.48
CA ASN A 138 -8.42 -0.59 24.64
C ASN A 138 -7.11 -1.31 24.26
N TYR A 139 -6.72 -1.34 22.97
CA TYR A 139 -5.46 -1.96 22.54
C TYR A 139 -4.29 -1.02 22.89
N ASN A 140 -3.93 -0.07 22.02
CA ASN A 140 -2.92 0.94 22.37
C ASN A 140 -3.55 2.22 22.96
N LEU A 141 -3.50 2.36 24.29
CA LEU A 141 -4.02 3.52 25.03
C LEU A 141 -3.14 4.78 24.93
N ASP A 142 -1.91 4.66 24.44
CA ASP A 142 -0.98 5.79 24.33
C ASP A 142 -1.20 6.63 23.06
N THR A 143 -2.16 6.23 22.22
CA THR A 143 -2.36 6.75 20.87
C THR A 143 -3.81 7.17 20.65
N SER A 144 -4.01 8.17 19.78
CA SER A 144 -5.33 8.72 19.48
C SER A 144 -5.85 8.39 18.09
N ASP A 145 -5.00 7.86 17.21
CA ASP A 145 -5.34 7.50 15.82
C ASP A 145 -4.64 6.22 15.38
N TRP A 146 -5.15 5.61 14.31
CA TRP A 146 -4.71 4.30 13.84
C TRP A 146 -3.30 4.29 13.22
N ALA A 147 -2.81 5.42 12.71
CA ALA A 147 -1.48 5.54 12.11
C ALA A 147 -0.37 5.57 13.17
N HIS A 148 -0.72 5.73 14.45
CA HIS A 148 0.19 5.64 15.58
C HIS A 148 -0.01 4.38 16.42
N GLU A 149 -0.90 3.45 16.04
CA GLU A 149 -1.11 2.19 16.80
C GLU A 149 0.21 1.42 17.01
N TYR A 150 1.04 1.38 15.98
CA TYR A 150 2.38 0.81 16.00
C TYR A 150 3.40 1.80 15.47
N SER A 151 4.66 1.64 15.86
CA SER A 151 5.76 2.45 15.36
C SER A 151 5.95 2.30 13.84
N PHE A 152 6.06 3.44 13.15
CA PHE A 152 6.02 3.52 11.68
C PHE A 152 7.04 4.52 11.14
N TRP A 153 8.00 4.06 10.31
CA TRP A 153 9.02 4.88 9.62
C TRP A 153 8.48 5.49 8.31
N ALA A 154 7.38 6.24 8.43
CA ALA A 154 6.60 6.75 7.32
C ALA A 154 7.39 7.64 6.36
N ALA A 155 8.13 8.63 6.89
CA ALA A 155 8.82 9.59 6.05
C ALA A 155 9.97 8.95 5.28
N THR A 156 10.68 8.00 5.90
CA THR A 156 11.70 7.21 5.22
C THR A 156 11.11 6.40 4.07
N ALA A 157 9.95 5.76 4.30
CA ALA A 157 9.27 4.98 3.28
C ALA A 157 8.84 5.85 2.08
N VAL A 158 8.23 7.02 2.33
CA VAL A 158 7.84 7.98 1.28
C VAL A 158 9.07 8.55 0.55
N TRP A 159 10.15 8.87 1.25
CA TRP A 159 11.40 9.32 0.62
C TRP A 159 11.98 8.26 -0.32
N ARG A 160 12.06 7.00 0.12
CA ARG A 160 12.56 5.88 -0.67
C ARG A 160 11.65 5.50 -1.85
N HIS A 161 10.36 5.73 -1.72
CA HIS A 161 9.39 5.64 -2.82
C HIS A 161 9.64 6.73 -3.88
N TYR A 162 9.86 7.98 -3.45
CA TYR A 162 10.23 9.09 -4.34
C TYR A 162 11.53 8.80 -5.11
N LEU A 163 12.57 8.29 -4.44
CA LEU A 163 13.84 7.96 -5.09
C LEU A 163 13.71 6.96 -6.25
N VAL A 164 12.66 6.13 -6.27
CA VAL A 164 12.39 5.16 -7.35
C VAL A 164 11.41 5.72 -8.37
N THR A 165 10.38 6.44 -7.94
CA THR A 165 9.31 6.91 -8.84
C THR A 165 9.59 8.25 -9.50
N GLY A 166 10.47 9.08 -8.92
CA GLY A 166 10.71 10.45 -9.36
C GLY A 166 9.54 11.40 -9.14
N ASP A 167 8.44 10.96 -8.50
CA ASP A 167 7.24 11.79 -8.28
C ASP A 167 7.44 12.78 -7.12
N ARG A 168 8.15 13.86 -7.45
CA ARG A 168 8.49 14.96 -6.56
C ARG A 168 7.24 15.61 -5.96
N ASP A 169 6.21 15.86 -6.77
CA ASP A 169 5.03 16.61 -6.35
C ASP A 169 4.18 15.80 -5.37
N PHE A 170 4.05 14.49 -5.58
CA PHE A 170 3.41 13.62 -4.60
C PHE A 170 4.17 13.62 -3.28
N ALA A 171 5.49 13.41 -3.30
CA ALA A 171 6.30 13.30 -2.10
C ALA A 171 6.36 14.60 -1.28
N ILE A 172 6.58 15.74 -1.94
CA ILE A 172 6.51 17.06 -1.29
C ILE A 172 5.10 17.33 -0.77
N GLY A 173 4.07 16.90 -1.50
CA GLY A 173 2.68 16.99 -1.07
C GLY A 173 2.42 16.34 0.28
N GLN A 174 3.12 15.25 0.61
CA GLN A 174 2.98 14.56 1.88
C GLN A 174 3.72 15.24 3.04
N LEU A 175 4.56 16.25 2.80
CA LEU A 175 5.46 16.80 3.82
C LEU A 175 4.73 17.22 5.10
N ASP A 176 3.58 17.89 4.98
CA ASP A 176 2.80 18.33 6.15
C ASP A 176 2.22 17.11 6.92
N ASN A 177 1.80 16.06 6.21
CA ASN A 177 1.34 14.82 6.84
C ASN A 177 2.48 14.08 7.53
N LEU A 178 3.67 14.06 6.93
CA LEU A 178 4.86 13.41 7.49
C LEU A 178 5.36 14.15 8.74
N VAL A 179 5.34 15.48 8.72
CA VAL A 179 5.63 16.30 9.91
C VAL A 179 4.62 16.02 11.02
N LYS A 180 3.32 15.91 10.68
CA LYS A 180 2.27 15.53 11.64
C LYS A 180 2.53 14.14 12.21
N GLN A 181 2.83 13.15 11.37
CA GLN A 181 3.13 11.79 11.80
C GLN A 181 4.35 11.73 12.72
N TYR A 182 5.44 12.42 12.37
CA TYR A 182 6.64 12.49 13.20
C TYR A 182 6.33 13.06 14.58
N ARG A 183 5.62 14.20 14.62
CA ARG A 183 5.30 14.94 15.85
C ARG A 183 4.19 14.27 16.65
N GLY A 184 3.41 13.37 16.06
CA GLY A 184 2.42 12.56 16.79
C GLY A 184 3.04 11.69 17.88
N TRP A 185 4.33 11.38 17.76
CA TRP A 185 5.12 10.69 18.78
C TRP A 185 5.75 11.61 19.83
N ASP A 186 5.48 12.93 19.84
CA ASP A 186 6.10 13.85 20.81
C ASP A 186 5.71 13.52 22.26
N ASN A 187 4.56 12.89 22.50
CA ASN A 187 4.15 12.36 23.81
C ASN A 187 5.04 11.18 24.28
N HIS A 188 5.73 10.52 23.35
CA HIS A 188 6.71 9.46 23.63
C HIS A 188 8.15 9.98 23.76
N PHE A 189 8.39 11.29 23.56
CA PHE A 189 9.72 11.87 23.64
C PHE A 189 10.09 12.28 25.08
N ASN A 190 11.12 11.66 25.66
CA ASN A 190 11.68 12.12 26.92
C ASN A 190 12.64 13.29 26.67
N GLN A 191 12.22 14.51 26.99
CA GLN A 191 13.03 15.72 26.79
C GLN A 191 14.35 15.72 27.59
N SER A 192 14.35 15.16 28.80
CA SER A 192 15.54 15.14 29.67
C SER A 192 16.62 14.19 29.15
N LEU A 193 16.21 13.07 28.54
CA LEU A 193 17.13 12.08 28.00
C LEU A 193 17.44 12.33 26.50
N GLY A 194 16.49 12.91 25.76
CA GLY A 194 16.60 13.10 24.31
C GLY A 194 16.30 11.83 23.49
N LEU A 195 15.49 10.92 24.01
CA LEU A 195 15.09 9.66 23.34
C LEU A 195 13.58 9.48 23.36
N TYR A 196 13.06 8.82 22.33
CA TYR A 196 11.70 8.28 22.28
C TYR A 196 11.64 6.95 23.06
N TRP A 197 10.53 6.71 23.75
CA TRP A 197 10.24 5.41 24.36
C TRP A 197 9.09 4.70 23.63
N GLN A 198 9.07 3.37 23.72
CA GLN A 198 8.00 2.54 23.19
C GLN A 198 7.87 1.25 24.01
N VAL A 199 6.69 0.64 23.97
CA VAL A 199 6.40 -0.68 24.55
C VAL A 199 6.61 -1.76 23.47
N PRO A 200 7.26 -2.91 23.75
CA PRO A 200 7.61 -3.91 22.74
C PRO A 200 6.47 -4.35 21.81
N VAL A 201 5.26 -4.58 22.32
CA VAL A 201 4.08 -4.92 21.50
C VAL A 201 3.72 -3.83 20.48
N TRP A 202 3.85 -2.55 20.81
CA TRP A 202 3.57 -1.42 19.91
C TRP A 202 4.73 -1.12 18.94
N ASP A 203 5.84 -1.83 19.07
CA ASP A 203 6.86 -1.99 18.02
C ASP A 203 6.60 -3.23 17.14
N ALA A 204 5.42 -3.87 17.28
CA ALA A 204 5.08 -5.16 16.69
C ALA A 204 6.08 -6.27 17.10
N SER A 205 6.50 -6.26 18.36
CA SER A 205 7.51 -7.17 18.91
C SER A 205 7.19 -7.58 20.35
N GLU A 206 6.03 -8.19 20.56
CA GLU A 206 5.60 -8.66 21.88
C GLU A 206 6.46 -9.81 22.41
N CYS A 207 6.46 -10.00 23.73
CA CYS A 207 7.21 -11.09 24.38
C CYS A 207 8.71 -11.15 24.00
N THR A 208 9.40 -10.01 24.06
CA THR A 208 10.86 -9.94 23.84
C THR A 208 11.64 -10.22 25.13
N ALA A 209 12.97 -10.33 25.03
CA ALA A 209 13.83 -10.42 26.22
C ALA A 209 13.68 -9.21 27.15
N ALA A 210 13.34 -8.03 26.60
CA ALA A 210 12.94 -6.87 27.37
C ALA A 210 11.59 -7.05 28.09
N SER A 211 10.61 -7.73 27.46
CA SER A 211 9.29 -7.95 28.06
C SER A 211 9.35 -8.84 29.29
N TYR A 212 10.14 -9.92 29.28
CA TYR A 212 10.24 -10.85 30.42
C TYR A 212 10.93 -10.28 31.67
N GLN A 213 11.49 -9.07 31.57
CA GLN A 213 12.09 -8.36 32.70
C GLN A 213 11.11 -7.36 33.34
N THR A 214 9.82 -7.44 33.01
CA THR A 214 8.76 -6.61 33.57
C THR A 214 7.65 -7.49 34.15
N SER A 215 6.65 -6.86 34.79
CA SER A 215 5.46 -7.56 35.30
C SER A 215 4.45 -7.92 34.21
N ASP A 216 4.62 -7.42 32.98
CA ASP A 216 3.75 -7.68 31.83
C ASP A 216 4.60 -8.31 30.71
N PRO A 217 4.74 -9.64 30.70
CA PRO A 217 5.57 -10.34 29.72
C PRO A 217 5.00 -10.32 28.30
N TYR A 218 3.69 -10.07 28.14
CA TYR A 218 3.06 -9.99 26.82
C TYR A 218 3.38 -8.65 26.16
N HIS A 219 2.89 -7.54 26.73
CA HIS A 219 3.13 -6.22 26.17
C HIS A 219 4.61 -5.80 26.30
N GLY A 220 5.19 -6.09 27.46
CA GLY A 220 6.45 -5.52 27.93
C GLY A 220 6.27 -4.17 28.63
N GLY A 221 7.37 -3.61 29.14
CA GLY A 221 7.38 -2.27 29.74
C GLY A 221 7.86 -1.21 28.75
N ALA A 222 7.53 0.05 29.03
CA ALA A 222 8.04 1.17 28.25
C ALA A 222 9.57 1.23 28.33
N GLY A 223 10.23 1.38 27.18
CA GLY A 223 11.68 1.45 27.11
C GLY A 223 12.19 2.30 25.97
N TYR A 224 13.41 2.80 26.12
CA TYR A 224 14.14 3.47 25.04
C TYR A 224 14.75 2.39 24.15
N ARG A 225 14.15 2.19 22.98
CA ARG A 225 14.43 1.07 22.08
C ARG A 225 15.16 1.53 20.82
N PRO A 226 16.11 0.73 20.27
CA PRO A 226 16.74 1.04 18.98
C PRO A 226 15.77 1.14 17.80
N THR A 227 14.58 0.55 17.89
CA THR A 227 13.46 0.60 16.94
C THR A 227 12.97 2.03 16.69
N ILE A 228 12.05 2.54 17.53
CA ILE A 228 11.39 3.83 17.36
C ILE A 228 12.39 4.99 17.24
N ASN A 229 13.53 4.92 17.93
CA ASN A 229 14.56 5.95 17.82
C ASN A 229 15.29 5.89 16.46
N GLY A 230 15.56 4.69 15.94
CA GLY A 230 16.07 4.54 14.58
C GLY A 230 15.06 5.00 13.53
N TYR A 231 13.78 4.68 13.72
CA TYR A 231 12.69 5.10 12.84
C TYR A 231 12.54 6.62 12.81
N GLN A 232 12.49 7.27 13.98
CA GLN A 232 12.44 8.73 14.08
C GLN A 232 13.70 9.39 13.54
N TYR A 233 14.89 8.79 13.70
CA TYR A 233 16.10 9.31 13.05
C TYR A 233 15.96 9.32 11.52
N GLY A 234 15.56 8.18 10.93
CA GLY A 234 15.35 8.04 9.50
C GLY A 234 14.29 9.02 8.98
N ASP A 235 13.17 9.13 9.70
CA ASP A 235 12.08 10.01 9.32
C ASP A 235 12.45 11.48 9.41
N ALA A 236 13.24 11.88 10.41
CA ALA A 236 13.76 13.24 10.48
C ALA A 236 14.69 13.56 9.30
N ARG A 237 15.56 12.62 8.90
CA ARG A 237 16.42 12.77 7.71
C ARG A 237 15.60 12.88 6.42
N ALA A 238 14.55 12.07 6.29
CA ALA A 238 13.65 12.09 5.15
C ALA A 238 12.86 13.40 5.06
N ILE A 239 12.28 13.87 6.17
CA ILE A 239 11.59 15.16 6.25
C ILE A 239 12.54 16.31 5.90
N ALA A 240 13.77 16.31 6.41
CA ALA A 240 14.76 17.33 6.06
C ALA A 240 15.08 17.34 4.56
N SER A 241 15.16 16.16 3.94
CA SER A 241 15.42 16.02 2.50
C SER A 241 14.23 16.51 1.66
N LEU A 242 13.00 16.15 2.03
CA LEU A 242 11.78 16.62 1.38
C LEU A 242 11.57 18.13 1.56
N ALA A 243 11.86 18.67 2.74
CA ALA A 243 11.82 20.11 3.01
C ALA A 243 12.83 20.87 2.14
N THR A 244 14.04 20.31 1.98
CA THR A 244 15.04 20.85 1.04
C THR A 244 14.52 20.83 -0.39
N LEU A 245 13.90 19.73 -0.84
CA LEU A 245 13.27 19.65 -2.16
C LEU A 245 12.12 20.66 -2.34
N LYS A 246 11.37 20.97 -1.28
CA LYS A 246 10.32 22.00 -1.29
C LYS A 246 10.89 23.43 -1.29
N GLY A 247 12.15 23.61 -0.89
CA GLY A 247 12.76 24.92 -0.66
C GLY A 247 12.49 25.49 0.75
N ASP A 248 12.03 24.67 1.69
CA ASP A 248 11.79 25.05 3.09
C ASP A 248 13.06 24.83 3.94
N ALA A 249 13.96 25.81 3.90
CA ALA A 249 15.24 25.73 4.61
C ALA A 249 15.09 25.68 6.14
N ALA A 250 14.04 26.30 6.70
CA ALA A 250 13.82 26.32 8.14
C ALA A 250 13.43 24.94 8.66
N LEU A 251 12.44 24.30 8.00
CA LEU A 251 12.02 22.94 8.34
C LEU A 251 13.15 21.93 8.10
N ALA A 252 13.90 22.08 7.00
CA ALA A 252 15.06 21.24 6.72
C ALA A 252 16.12 21.32 7.85
N SER A 253 16.41 22.53 8.33
CA SER A 253 17.36 22.73 9.43
C SER A 253 16.84 22.18 10.76
N GLU A 254 15.55 22.33 11.06
CA GLU A 254 14.92 21.79 12.27
C GLU A 254 15.12 20.27 12.31
N TYR A 255 14.71 19.57 11.24
CA TYR A 255 14.72 18.12 11.21
C TYR A 255 16.14 17.54 11.05
N THR A 256 17.06 18.25 10.40
CA THR A 256 18.50 17.90 10.43
C THR A 256 19.04 17.94 11.86
N SER A 257 18.65 18.94 12.64
CA SER A 257 19.08 19.09 14.03
C SER A 257 18.50 17.99 14.91
N ARG A 258 17.21 17.67 14.74
CA ARG A 258 16.54 16.56 15.44
C ARG A 258 17.24 15.22 15.17
N ALA A 259 17.50 14.90 13.91
CA ALA A 259 18.22 13.68 13.53
C ALA A 259 19.63 13.62 14.17
N SER A 260 20.40 14.71 14.09
CA SER A 260 21.76 14.77 14.64
C SER A 260 21.78 14.60 16.17
N ALA A 261 20.82 15.23 16.86
CA ALA A 261 20.66 15.07 18.30
C ALA A 261 20.32 13.62 18.67
N LEU A 262 19.37 13.00 17.96
CA LEU A 262 18.95 11.63 18.23
C LEU A 262 20.07 10.62 17.98
N GLN A 263 20.80 10.75 16.88
CA GLN A 263 21.99 9.95 16.56
C GLN A 263 23.01 10.00 17.70
N THR A 264 23.33 11.21 18.17
CA THR A 264 24.29 11.42 19.26
C THR A 264 23.81 10.78 20.56
N THR A 265 22.55 11.00 20.93
CA THR A 265 21.98 10.48 22.17
C THR A 265 21.87 8.96 22.15
N MET A 266 21.46 8.35 21.03
CA MET A 266 21.44 6.89 20.88
C MET A 266 22.84 6.30 21.03
N GLN A 267 23.85 6.91 20.38
CA GLN A 267 25.24 6.46 20.47
C GLN A 267 25.79 6.56 21.90
N ASN A 268 25.38 7.56 22.68
CA ASN A 268 25.84 7.74 24.06
C ASN A 268 25.07 6.90 25.08
N THR A 269 23.81 6.58 24.79
CA THR A 269 22.89 6.04 25.79
C THR A 269 22.54 4.58 25.57
N LEU A 270 22.41 4.15 24.31
CA LEU A 270 21.96 2.81 23.94
C LEU A 270 23.08 1.92 23.41
N TRP A 271 24.23 2.48 23.04
CA TRP A 271 25.39 1.70 22.63
C TRP A 271 26.14 1.14 23.83
N ASP A 272 26.31 -0.17 23.86
CA ASP A 272 27.19 -0.83 24.81
C ASP A 272 28.58 -1.06 24.20
N SER A 273 29.60 -0.39 24.73
CA SER A 273 30.98 -0.51 24.22
C SER A 273 31.65 -1.83 24.57
N SER A 274 31.20 -2.56 25.59
CA SER A 274 31.77 -3.88 25.91
C SER A 274 31.24 -4.95 24.96
N ARG A 275 29.97 -4.84 24.59
CA ARG A 275 29.23 -5.77 23.75
C ARG A 275 29.18 -5.36 22.29
N GLN A 276 29.61 -4.14 21.97
CA GLN A 276 29.63 -3.55 20.63
C GLN A 276 28.26 -3.66 19.95
N PHE A 277 27.21 -3.20 20.64
CA PHE A 277 25.83 -3.37 20.18
C PHE A 277 24.88 -2.30 20.73
N PHE A 278 23.81 -1.97 19.98
CA PHE A 278 22.72 -1.14 20.47
C PHE A 278 21.72 -1.97 21.28
N MET A 279 21.44 -1.54 22.50
CA MET A 279 20.69 -2.29 23.49
C MET A 279 19.43 -1.54 23.92
N HIS A 280 18.40 -2.28 24.30
CA HIS A 280 17.23 -1.75 24.98
C HIS A 280 17.61 -1.14 26.34
N ARG A 281 17.02 0.00 26.71
CA ARG A 281 17.06 0.55 28.07
C ARG A 281 15.64 0.71 28.63
N GLN A 282 15.32 0.02 29.71
CA GLN A 282 14.02 0.17 30.39
C GLN A 282 13.83 1.63 30.83
N ARG A 283 12.64 2.21 30.57
CA ARG A 283 12.29 3.57 30.98
C ARG A 283 11.97 3.60 32.46
N ASP A 284 11.13 2.66 32.89
CA ASP A 284 10.54 2.63 34.21
C ASP A 284 11.38 1.77 35.16
N ASN A 285 11.40 2.14 36.45
CA ASN A 285 12.12 1.42 37.51
C ASN A 285 13.62 1.18 37.25
N ASN A 286 14.27 2.01 36.44
CA ASN A 286 15.68 1.88 36.05
C ASN A 286 16.50 3.14 36.39
N PRO A 287 16.69 3.48 37.69
CA PRO A 287 17.37 4.70 38.10
C PRO A 287 18.87 4.72 37.75
N SER A 288 19.50 3.56 37.57
CA SER A 288 20.90 3.46 37.13
C SER A 288 21.07 3.69 35.63
N GLY A 289 19.97 3.65 34.86
CA GLY A 289 20.02 3.70 33.41
C GLY A 289 20.68 2.50 32.76
N ALA A 290 20.66 1.35 33.43
CA ALA A 290 21.27 0.13 32.93
C ALA A 290 20.64 -0.32 31.60
N LEU A 291 21.50 -0.78 30.69
CA LEU A 291 21.08 -1.45 29.47
C LEU A 291 20.66 -2.89 29.76
N LEU A 292 19.77 -3.44 28.93
CA LEU A 292 19.41 -4.85 28.95
C LEU A 292 20.67 -5.71 28.82
N THR A 293 20.68 -6.90 29.40
CA THR A 293 21.81 -7.85 29.27
C THR A 293 21.84 -8.56 27.92
N THR A 294 20.69 -8.68 27.26
CA THR A 294 20.46 -9.45 26.02
C THR A 294 20.47 -8.57 24.78
N ARG A 295 21.23 -8.94 23.76
CA ARG A 295 21.13 -8.37 22.40
C ARG A 295 19.86 -8.88 21.72
N GLU A 296 19.06 -7.95 21.25
CA GLU A 296 17.88 -8.20 20.42
C GLU A 296 18.19 -7.76 18.99
N ILE A 297 17.67 -8.47 17.98
CA ILE A 297 17.95 -8.22 16.55
C ILE A 297 17.69 -6.77 16.14
N MET A 298 16.78 -6.11 16.82
CA MET A 298 16.36 -4.73 16.59
C MET A 298 17.49 -3.72 16.81
N GLY A 299 18.55 -4.11 17.52
CA GLY A 299 19.77 -3.31 17.63
C GLY A 299 20.44 -3.04 16.27
N TYR A 300 20.12 -3.80 15.22
CA TYR A 300 20.57 -3.55 13.85
C TYR A 300 19.76 -2.48 13.09
N PHE A 301 18.54 -2.17 13.54
CA PHE A 301 17.63 -1.32 12.76
C PHE A 301 18.14 0.11 12.52
N PRO A 302 18.92 0.74 13.43
CA PRO A 302 19.52 2.04 13.13
C PRO A 302 20.36 2.09 11.84
N TRP A 303 21.02 0.98 11.46
CA TRP A 303 21.80 0.92 10.22
C TRP A 303 20.94 0.91 8.97
N MET A 304 19.66 0.52 9.04
CA MET A 304 18.73 0.67 7.91
C MET A 304 18.63 2.12 7.44
N PHE A 305 18.87 3.09 8.34
CA PHE A 305 18.75 4.51 8.08
C PHE A 305 20.11 5.20 7.91
N ASN A 306 21.20 4.43 7.83
CA ASN A 306 22.56 4.94 7.83
C ASN A 306 22.87 5.82 9.07
N MET A 307 22.35 5.43 10.24
CA MET A 307 22.50 6.23 11.47
C MET A 307 23.86 6.07 12.17
N PRO A 308 24.36 4.86 12.50
CA PRO A 308 25.52 4.74 13.39
C PRO A 308 26.84 5.14 12.73
N GLN A 309 27.86 5.45 13.52
CA GLN A 309 29.19 5.74 12.99
C GLN A 309 29.92 4.45 12.56
N ALA A 310 30.96 4.59 11.73
CA ALA A 310 31.77 3.48 11.21
C ALA A 310 32.43 2.61 12.31
N SER A 311 32.62 3.14 13.52
CA SER A 311 33.14 2.39 14.67
C SER A 311 32.16 1.32 15.20
N GLY A 312 30.87 1.41 14.88
CA GLY A 312 29.84 0.47 15.36
C GLY A 312 29.72 -0.82 14.54
N ILE A 313 30.39 -0.96 13.40
CA ILE A 313 30.16 -2.06 12.44
C ILE A 313 30.54 -3.43 13.01
N ALA A 314 31.34 -3.48 14.08
CA ALA A 314 31.68 -4.73 14.78
C ALA A 314 30.46 -5.54 15.24
N ALA A 315 29.31 -4.87 15.46
CA ALA A 315 28.02 -5.49 15.79
C ALA A 315 27.60 -6.59 14.80
N PHE A 316 27.94 -6.45 13.50
CA PHE A 316 27.55 -7.39 12.45
C PHE A 316 28.25 -8.75 12.56
N SER A 317 29.33 -8.84 13.35
CA SER A 317 29.94 -10.14 13.68
C SER A 317 28.94 -11.09 14.35
N GLN A 318 27.96 -10.54 15.09
CA GLN A 318 26.95 -11.34 15.79
C GLN A 318 25.93 -11.99 14.85
N LEU A 319 25.77 -11.52 13.60
CA LEU A 319 24.95 -12.22 12.59
C LEU A 319 25.59 -13.51 12.09
N LYS A 320 26.89 -13.68 12.31
CA LYS A 320 27.68 -14.84 11.88
C LYS A 320 28.07 -15.75 13.04
N ASP A 321 27.82 -15.32 14.26
CA ASP A 321 28.13 -16.04 15.49
C ASP A 321 26.98 -17.02 15.81
N SER A 322 27.30 -18.31 15.97
CA SER A 322 26.33 -19.35 16.30
C SER A 322 25.73 -19.24 17.71
N GLN A 323 26.32 -18.41 18.57
CA GLN A 323 25.76 -18.01 19.87
C GLN A 323 25.15 -16.60 19.81
N GLY A 324 25.35 -15.89 18.70
CA GLY A 324 24.73 -14.61 18.38
C GLY A 324 23.38 -14.83 17.73
N PHE A 325 23.22 -14.33 16.50
CA PHE A 325 21.97 -14.42 15.74
C PHE A 325 22.01 -15.45 14.61
N ALA A 326 23.16 -16.09 14.37
CA ALA A 326 23.30 -17.00 13.24
C ALA A 326 22.45 -18.27 13.41
N ALA A 327 21.64 -18.54 12.40
CA ALA A 327 20.73 -19.68 12.32
C ALA A 327 20.51 -20.07 10.86
N THR A 328 19.97 -21.28 10.64
CA THR A 328 19.82 -21.86 9.29
C THR A 328 18.67 -21.17 8.54
N TYR A 329 17.56 -20.91 9.22
CA TYR A 329 16.34 -20.36 8.66
C TYR A 329 16.16 -18.88 9.07
N GLY A 330 17.13 -18.06 8.67
CA GLY A 330 17.17 -16.62 9.00
C GLY A 330 17.78 -16.33 10.37
N PRO A 331 18.03 -15.04 10.69
CA PRO A 331 18.59 -14.64 11.97
C PRO A 331 17.53 -14.77 13.09
N THR A 332 17.96 -15.10 14.30
CA THR A 332 17.07 -15.15 15.48
C THR A 332 16.72 -13.73 15.95
N THR A 333 15.54 -13.51 16.53
CA THR A 333 15.20 -12.18 17.09
C THR A 333 15.94 -11.85 18.39
N THR A 334 16.44 -12.87 19.09
CA THR A 334 17.20 -12.77 20.33
C THR A 334 18.51 -13.55 20.20
N GLU A 335 19.61 -13.03 20.76
CA GLU A 335 20.88 -13.76 20.72
C GLU A 335 20.78 -15.12 21.43
N ARG A 336 21.32 -16.17 20.80
CA ARG A 336 21.16 -17.56 21.24
C ARG A 336 21.80 -17.87 22.59
N ARG A 337 22.78 -17.08 23.01
CA ARG A 337 23.41 -17.17 24.35
C ARG A 337 22.56 -16.58 25.47
N SER A 338 21.46 -15.89 25.16
CA SER A 338 20.59 -15.32 26.18
C SER A 338 19.83 -16.41 26.92
N GLN A 339 19.60 -16.22 28.22
CA GLN A 339 18.67 -17.07 28.99
C GLN A 339 17.23 -16.97 28.47
N TRP A 340 16.90 -15.92 27.71
CA TRP A 340 15.58 -15.69 27.15
C TRP A 340 15.42 -16.28 25.74
N TYR A 341 16.48 -16.84 25.15
CA TYR A 341 16.40 -17.42 23.81
C TYR A 341 15.39 -18.57 23.78
N MET A 342 14.32 -18.41 22.99
CA MET A 342 13.22 -19.37 22.85
C MET A 342 12.58 -19.77 24.19
N TYR A 343 12.61 -18.88 25.19
CA TYR A 343 12.12 -19.14 26.56
C TYR A 343 10.65 -19.57 26.59
N GLN A 344 9.80 -18.93 25.78
CA GLN A 344 8.40 -19.31 25.59
C GLN A 344 8.05 -19.55 24.12
N GLY A 345 9.04 -19.73 23.23
CA GLY A 345 8.84 -19.78 21.78
C GLY A 345 7.76 -20.75 21.27
N ALA A 346 7.36 -21.77 22.04
CA ALA A 346 6.22 -22.63 21.68
C ALA A 346 4.84 -21.93 21.77
N ASN A 347 4.71 -20.86 22.56
CA ASN A 347 3.53 -20.01 22.63
C ASN A 347 3.45 -19.10 21.40
N CYS A 348 2.26 -18.67 21.01
CA CYS A 348 2.09 -17.81 19.84
C CYS A 348 2.80 -16.46 19.97
N LEU A 349 3.23 -15.89 18.85
CA LEU A 349 3.69 -14.51 18.71
C LEU A 349 4.91 -14.09 19.56
N GLN A 350 5.79 -15.02 19.92
CA GLN A 350 6.96 -14.68 20.75
C GLN A 350 8.11 -14.12 19.89
N TRP A 351 8.70 -13.01 20.34
CA TRP A 351 9.87 -12.38 19.72
C TRP A 351 11.17 -12.68 20.48
N ASP A 352 11.17 -13.71 21.32
CA ASP A 352 12.27 -14.09 22.20
C ASP A 352 13.32 -15.02 21.56
N GLY A 353 13.24 -15.27 20.26
CA GLY A 353 14.16 -16.19 19.58
C GLY A 353 13.80 -16.55 18.14
N PRO A 354 12.51 -16.81 17.79
CA PRO A 354 12.15 -17.22 16.44
C PRO A 354 12.64 -16.26 15.36
N SER A 355 12.81 -16.76 14.14
CA SER A 355 13.17 -15.92 13.00
C SER A 355 11.91 -15.29 12.41
N TRP A 356 11.79 -13.97 12.55
CA TRP A 356 10.66 -13.21 12.01
C TRP A 356 11.01 -12.61 10.64
N PRO A 357 10.20 -12.84 9.58
CA PRO A 357 10.37 -12.18 8.29
C PRO A 357 10.48 -10.66 8.40
N TYR A 358 9.68 -10.04 9.29
CA TYR A 358 9.72 -8.61 9.59
C TYR A 358 11.15 -8.15 9.92
N ALA A 359 11.74 -8.68 11.00
CA ALA A 359 13.08 -8.32 11.43
C ALA A 359 14.18 -8.79 10.47
N SER A 360 14.02 -9.97 9.84
CA SER A 360 14.99 -10.51 8.88
C SER A 360 15.16 -9.57 7.68
N SER A 361 14.05 -9.05 7.16
CA SER A 361 14.03 -8.11 6.03
C SER A 361 14.62 -6.73 6.38
N GLN A 362 14.42 -6.28 7.62
CA GLN A 362 15.04 -5.08 8.17
C GLN A 362 16.55 -5.24 8.33
N VAL A 363 17.02 -6.39 8.83
CA VAL A 363 18.45 -6.69 8.94
C VAL A 363 19.11 -6.78 7.56
N LEU A 364 18.46 -7.39 6.56
CA LEU A 364 18.96 -7.38 5.18
C LEU A 364 19.16 -5.95 4.67
N THR A 365 18.18 -5.07 4.89
CA THR A 365 18.29 -3.63 4.56
C THR A 365 19.45 -2.94 5.29
N ALA A 366 19.69 -3.29 6.55
CA ALA A 366 20.82 -2.78 7.34
C ALA A 366 22.17 -3.27 6.79
N VAL A 367 22.28 -4.55 6.43
CA VAL A 367 23.51 -5.12 5.84
C VAL A 367 23.80 -4.51 4.47
N GLU A 368 22.78 -4.37 3.61
CA GLU A 368 22.88 -3.63 2.34
C GLU A 368 23.47 -2.23 2.57
N THR A 369 22.86 -1.47 3.49
CA THR A 369 23.30 -0.10 3.80
C THR A 369 24.76 -0.09 4.26
N VAL A 370 25.17 -1.04 5.11
CA VAL A 370 26.55 -1.15 5.56
C VAL A 370 27.53 -1.43 4.42
N LEU A 371 27.18 -2.35 3.51
CA LEU A 371 28.05 -2.73 2.41
C LEU A 371 28.30 -1.58 1.44
N HIS A 372 27.31 -0.71 1.22
CA HIS A 372 27.47 0.44 0.32
C HIS A 372 28.03 1.69 1.00
N GLU A 373 27.61 1.99 2.23
CA GLU A 373 27.95 3.26 2.90
C GLU A 373 29.25 3.16 3.73
N TYR A 374 29.69 1.94 4.07
CA TYR A 374 30.89 1.68 4.87
C TYR A 374 31.84 0.68 4.19
N PRO A 375 32.21 0.82 2.91
CA PRO A 375 32.87 -0.23 2.14
C PRO A 375 34.25 -0.66 2.68
N ALA A 376 34.86 0.13 3.57
CA ALA A 376 36.14 -0.20 4.21
C ALA A 376 36.04 -1.18 5.40
N GLN A 377 34.83 -1.48 5.89
CA GLN A 377 34.60 -2.42 6.99
C GLN A 377 34.86 -3.88 6.57
N SER A 378 35.19 -4.74 7.54
CA SER A 378 35.53 -6.15 7.30
C SER A 378 34.66 -7.15 8.08
N TYR A 379 33.59 -6.70 8.73
CA TYR A 379 32.76 -7.52 9.61
C TYR A 379 31.64 -8.25 8.87
N ILE A 380 31.17 -7.73 7.75
CA ILE A 380 30.13 -8.34 6.91
C ILE A 380 30.51 -8.20 5.43
N THR A 381 30.16 -9.17 4.60
CA THR A 381 30.52 -9.19 3.17
C THR A 381 29.28 -9.34 2.28
N SER A 382 29.41 -9.09 0.98
CA SER A 382 28.34 -9.39 0.01
C SER A 382 27.98 -10.88 -0.01
N THR A 383 28.96 -11.77 0.23
CA THR A 383 28.71 -13.21 0.43
C THR A 383 27.84 -13.46 1.67
N ASP A 384 28.09 -12.74 2.77
CA ASP A 384 27.26 -12.87 3.98
C ASP A 384 25.84 -12.35 3.75
N TYR A 385 25.68 -11.23 3.03
CA TYR A 385 24.37 -10.73 2.59
C TYR A 385 23.61 -11.78 1.77
N TYR A 386 24.27 -12.35 0.75
CA TYR A 386 23.70 -13.38 -0.09
C TYR A 386 23.28 -14.61 0.72
N ASN A 387 24.12 -15.09 1.64
CA ASN A 387 23.79 -16.23 2.50
C ASN A 387 22.62 -15.95 3.45
N LEU A 388 22.53 -14.72 4.00
CA LEU A 388 21.40 -14.29 4.81
C LEU A 388 20.10 -14.29 4.00
N LEU A 389 20.13 -13.78 2.76
CA LEU A 389 18.99 -13.79 1.85
C LEU A 389 18.61 -15.21 1.41
N VAL A 390 19.57 -16.11 1.22
CA VAL A 390 19.29 -17.55 0.97
C VAL A 390 18.59 -18.17 2.16
N GLY A 391 19.06 -17.94 3.39
CA GLY A 391 18.39 -18.42 4.61
C GLY A 391 16.97 -17.87 4.75
N TYR A 392 16.76 -16.59 4.42
CA TYR A 392 15.43 -15.98 4.44
C TYR A 392 14.52 -16.46 3.30
N ALA A 393 15.06 -16.74 2.11
CA ALA A 393 14.29 -17.40 1.05
C ALA A 393 13.91 -18.82 1.47
N ALA A 394 14.77 -19.52 2.21
CA ALA A 394 14.51 -20.87 2.69
C ALA A 394 13.42 -20.95 3.76
N THR A 395 13.19 -19.89 4.55
CA THR A 395 12.04 -19.85 5.46
C THR A 395 10.73 -19.80 4.68
N GLN A 396 10.72 -19.21 3.49
CA GLN A 396 9.52 -18.95 2.70
C GLN A 396 9.04 -20.14 1.88
N TYR A 397 9.06 -21.33 2.49
CA TYR A 397 8.54 -22.57 1.90
C TYR A 397 7.72 -23.36 2.91
N ARG A 398 6.72 -24.07 2.41
CA ARG A 398 6.00 -25.12 3.13
C ARG A 398 5.79 -26.28 2.18
N ASN A 399 6.21 -27.48 2.58
CA ASN A 399 6.12 -28.70 1.74
C ASN A 399 6.74 -28.53 0.33
N GLY A 400 7.83 -27.76 0.22
CA GLY A 400 8.54 -27.52 -1.04
C GLY A 400 7.89 -26.49 -1.97
N ILE A 401 6.82 -25.83 -1.56
CA ILE A 401 6.14 -24.76 -2.31
C ILE A 401 6.34 -23.43 -1.56
N PRO A 402 6.57 -22.31 -2.27
CA PRO A 402 6.66 -21.00 -1.63
C PRO A 402 5.46 -20.71 -0.72
N TYR A 403 5.75 -20.24 0.50
CA TYR A 403 4.76 -19.97 1.54
C TYR A 403 5.36 -19.04 2.59
N VAL A 404 4.63 -18.00 3.00
CA VAL A 404 5.02 -17.14 4.12
C VAL A 404 3.94 -17.14 5.20
N ALA A 405 4.36 -17.25 6.46
CA ALA A 405 3.55 -17.01 7.63
C ALA A 405 4.30 -16.09 8.62
N GLU A 406 3.92 -16.11 9.89
CA GLU A 406 4.32 -15.07 10.85
C GLU A 406 5.77 -15.21 11.33
N ALA A 407 6.20 -16.39 11.79
CA ALA A 407 7.56 -16.63 12.27
C ALA A 407 8.08 -18.02 11.90
N HIS A 408 9.39 -18.21 11.88
CA HIS A 408 10.00 -19.48 11.51
C HIS A 408 10.91 -20.01 12.61
N ASN A 409 10.93 -21.33 12.80
CA ASN A 409 11.90 -21.95 13.69
C ASN A 409 13.32 -21.72 13.13
N PRO A 410 14.27 -21.18 13.92
CA PRO A 410 15.57 -20.79 13.38
C PRO A 410 16.45 -21.98 12.95
N ASP A 411 16.21 -23.18 13.49
CA ASP A 411 17.05 -24.37 13.27
C ASP A 411 16.32 -25.50 12.51
N ALA A 412 14.99 -25.46 12.43
CA ALA A 412 14.18 -26.47 11.75
C ALA A 412 13.33 -25.86 10.63
N ASN A 413 13.09 -26.62 9.55
CA ASN A 413 12.21 -26.21 8.44
C ASN A 413 10.74 -26.26 8.87
N GLN A 414 10.32 -25.33 9.72
CA GLN A 414 9.00 -25.32 10.32
C GLN A 414 8.56 -23.89 10.59
N TRP A 415 7.46 -23.50 9.96
CA TRP A 415 6.72 -22.31 10.34
C TRP A 415 6.17 -22.44 11.77
N MET A 416 6.32 -21.35 12.50
CA MET A 416 5.76 -21.10 13.81
C MET A 416 4.66 -20.05 13.65
N TYR A 417 3.65 -20.11 14.51
CA TYR A 417 2.52 -19.17 14.50
C TYR A 417 1.83 -19.17 13.13
N ASP A 418 1.66 -20.39 12.58
CA ASP A 418 1.03 -20.64 11.29
C ASP A 418 -0.40 -21.15 11.54
N THR A 419 -1.30 -20.21 11.79
CA THR A 419 -2.71 -20.49 12.10
C THR A 419 -3.56 -20.43 10.84
N TYR A 420 -4.39 -21.45 10.64
CA TYR A 420 -5.28 -21.56 9.47
C TYR A 420 -6.29 -20.41 9.38
N ASN A 421 -6.51 -19.87 8.17
CA ASN A 421 -7.32 -18.67 7.89
C ASN A 421 -6.84 -17.41 8.62
N HIS A 422 -5.54 -17.30 8.87
CA HIS A 422 -4.97 -16.15 9.57
C HIS A 422 -3.59 -15.82 9.03
N SER A 423 -2.66 -16.77 9.16
CA SER A 423 -1.24 -16.54 8.94
C SER A 423 -0.80 -16.80 7.50
N GLU A 424 -1.66 -17.33 6.64
CA GLU A 424 -1.34 -17.61 5.23
C GLU A 424 -0.99 -16.33 4.45
N ASP A 425 0.07 -16.42 3.65
CA ASP A 425 0.53 -15.37 2.73
C ASP A 425 0.85 -14.02 3.42
N TYR A 426 1.12 -14.05 4.73
CA TYR A 426 1.28 -12.89 5.62
C TYR A 426 2.17 -11.75 5.08
N ASN A 427 1.61 -10.55 4.99
CA ASN A 427 2.27 -9.36 4.44
C ASN A 427 2.85 -8.47 5.54
N HIS A 428 3.91 -8.96 6.18
CA HIS A 428 4.55 -8.29 7.31
C HIS A 428 6.08 -8.16 7.14
N SER A 429 6.57 -8.08 5.90
CA SER A 429 8.01 -8.00 5.61
C SER A 429 8.30 -7.56 4.17
N THR A 430 9.52 -7.15 3.87
CA THR A 430 10.01 -7.03 2.48
C THR A 430 10.75 -8.30 2.06
N PHE A 431 10.75 -8.62 0.76
CA PHE A 431 11.64 -9.60 0.15
C PHE A 431 12.01 -9.16 -1.27
N ILE A 432 11.03 -8.70 -2.04
CA ILE A 432 11.23 -8.14 -3.38
C ILE A 432 12.23 -6.99 -3.30
N ASP A 433 12.07 -6.07 -2.34
CA ASP A 433 12.99 -4.95 -2.18
C ASP A 433 14.41 -5.41 -1.83
N ASN A 434 14.54 -6.43 -0.97
CA ASN A 434 15.84 -7.00 -0.64
C ASN A 434 16.50 -7.65 -1.87
N VAL A 435 15.74 -8.22 -2.80
CA VAL A 435 16.29 -8.70 -4.07
C VAL A 435 16.70 -7.54 -4.99
N ILE A 436 15.82 -6.56 -5.21
CA ILE A 436 16.04 -5.49 -6.21
C ILE A 436 17.08 -4.47 -5.71
N ALA A 437 16.83 -3.85 -4.56
CA ALA A 437 17.73 -2.83 -4.00
C ALA A 437 18.99 -3.44 -3.39
N GLY A 438 18.84 -4.57 -2.69
CA GLY A 438 19.94 -5.22 -2.01
C GLY A 438 20.78 -6.12 -2.91
N LEU A 439 20.27 -7.31 -3.26
CA LEU A 439 21.04 -8.31 -4.02
C LEU A 439 21.52 -7.78 -5.38
N LEU A 440 20.62 -7.15 -6.14
CA LEU A 440 20.92 -6.63 -7.47
C LEU A 440 21.43 -5.18 -7.46
N GLY A 441 21.32 -4.48 -6.33
CA GLY A 441 21.99 -3.21 -6.11
C GLY A 441 21.36 -2.01 -6.80
N LEU A 442 20.06 -2.01 -7.11
CA LEU A 442 19.40 -0.85 -7.73
C LEU A 442 19.13 0.23 -6.67
N ARG A 443 19.94 1.29 -6.69
CA ARG A 443 19.90 2.37 -5.70
C ARG A 443 19.33 3.65 -6.29
N GLY A 444 18.08 3.93 -5.94
CA GLY A 444 17.38 5.14 -6.41
C GLY A 444 18.05 6.43 -5.95
N GLN A 445 17.95 7.45 -6.80
CA GLN A 445 18.55 8.77 -6.65
C GLN A 445 17.48 9.85 -6.78
N SER A 446 17.75 11.03 -6.23
CA SER A 446 16.86 12.20 -6.35
C SER A 446 17.10 13.00 -7.64
N ASN A 447 18.09 12.61 -8.43
CA ASN A 447 18.44 13.22 -9.72
C ASN A 447 18.18 12.23 -10.87
N ASP A 448 18.48 12.65 -12.09
CA ASP A 448 18.25 11.91 -13.35
C ASP A 448 19.22 10.72 -13.57
N THR A 449 19.73 10.12 -12.50
CA THR A 449 20.64 8.96 -12.58
C THR A 449 20.12 7.76 -11.81
N LEU A 450 20.58 6.58 -12.20
CA LEU A 450 20.43 5.34 -11.44
C LEU A 450 21.82 4.79 -11.12
N THR A 451 22.01 4.38 -9.87
CA THR A 451 23.19 3.65 -9.43
C THR A 451 22.86 2.16 -9.32
N VAL A 452 23.68 1.32 -9.94
CA VAL A 452 23.62 -0.15 -9.86
C VAL A 452 24.91 -0.65 -9.24
N ASP A 453 24.84 -1.26 -8.05
CA ASP A 453 26.00 -1.82 -7.35
C ASP A 453 25.68 -3.22 -6.80
N PRO A 454 25.73 -4.27 -7.63
CA PRO A 454 25.20 -5.57 -7.24
C PRO A 454 26.01 -6.23 -6.12
N LEU A 455 25.31 -6.80 -5.13
CA LEU A 455 25.86 -7.60 -4.04
C LEU A 455 25.88 -9.12 -4.36
N VAL A 456 25.68 -9.48 -5.64
CA VAL A 456 25.68 -10.87 -6.09
C VAL A 456 27.04 -11.55 -5.89
N PRO A 457 27.09 -12.88 -5.67
CA PRO A 457 28.34 -13.63 -5.64
C PRO A 457 29.14 -13.46 -6.93
N SER A 458 30.46 -13.29 -6.81
CA SER A 458 31.36 -13.20 -7.98
C SER A 458 31.34 -14.45 -8.86
N SER A 459 30.86 -15.59 -8.32
CA SER A 459 30.69 -16.84 -9.05
C SER A 459 29.54 -16.82 -10.05
N TRP A 460 28.55 -15.93 -9.91
CA TRP A 460 27.41 -15.85 -10.82
C TRP A 460 27.85 -15.52 -12.25
N ASP A 461 27.43 -16.36 -13.20
CA ASP A 461 27.66 -16.13 -14.63
C ASP A 461 26.64 -15.17 -15.24
N TYR A 462 25.46 -15.03 -14.63
CA TYR A 462 24.40 -14.19 -15.15
C TYR A 462 23.43 -13.69 -14.07
N PHE A 463 22.72 -12.61 -14.37
CA PHE A 463 21.40 -12.27 -13.86
C PHE A 463 20.71 -11.29 -14.81
N ALA A 464 19.39 -11.18 -14.74
CA ALA A 464 18.62 -10.14 -15.38
C ALA A 464 17.49 -9.65 -14.47
N LEU A 465 17.33 -8.33 -14.39
CA LEU A 465 16.16 -7.66 -13.86
C LEU A 465 15.62 -6.75 -14.96
N GLU A 466 14.52 -7.16 -15.57
CA GLU A 466 13.94 -6.54 -16.75
C GLU A 466 12.70 -5.71 -16.41
N ASN A 467 12.61 -4.56 -17.06
CA ASN A 467 11.45 -3.68 -17.06
C ASN A 467 11.11 -3.06 -15.69
N VAL A 468 12.10 -2.72 -14.88
CA VAL A 468 11.91 -1.90 -13.66
C VAL A 468 11.39 -0.53 -14.05
N GLU A 469 10.28 -0.08 -13.47
CA GLU A 469 9.83 1.31 -13.62
C GLU A 469 10.66 2.19 -12.68
N TYR A 470 11.49 3.06 -13.24
CA TYR A 470 12.33 4.00 -12.50
C TYR A 470 12.19 5.39 -13.08
N HIS A 471 11.71 6.35 -12.29
CA HIS A 471 11.47 7.73 -12.73
C HIS A 471 10.57 7.82 -13.99
N GLY A 472 9.66 6.88 -14.21
CA GLY A 472 8.83 6.84 -15.43
C GLY A 472 9.47 6.14 -16.64
N HIS A 473 10.72 5.69 -16.51
CA HIS A 473 11.48 5.00 -17.54
C HIS A 473 11.52 3.50 -17.29
N GLN A 474 11.61 2.73 -18.37
CA GLN A 474 11.75 1.28 -18.33
C GLN A 474 13.24 0.92 -18.25
N VAL A 475 13.70 0.48 -17.08
CA VAL A 475 15.09 0.10 -16.84
C VAL A 475 15.25 -1.42 -16.84
N THR A 476 16.26 -1.90 -17.57
CA THR A 476 16.67 -3.31 -17.56
C THR A 476 18.15 -3.43 -17.23
N VAL A 477 18.47 -4.23 -16.21
CA VAL A 477 19.83 -4.48 -15.75
C VAL A 477 20.16 -5.94 -16.01
N ILE A 478 21.24 -6.20 -16.73
CA ILE A 478 21.72 -7.57 -16.97
C ILE A 478 23.20 -7.69 -16.61
N TRP A 479 23.56 -8.82 -16.03
CA TRP A 479 24.92 -9.34 -16.00
C TRP A 479 24.94 -10.59 -16.87
N ASP A 480 25.86 -10.66 -17.82
CA ASP A 480 26.10 -11.87 -18.61
C ASP A 480 27.59 -12.00 -18.87
N ARG A 481 28.26 -12.94 -18.19
CA ARG A 481 29.72 -13.08 -18.25
C ARG A 481 30.20 -13.41 -19.67
N SER A 482 29.49 -14.27 -20.38
CA SER A 482 29.83 -14.67 -21.76
C SER A 482 29.17 -13.80 -22.82
N GLY A 483 28.04 -13.17 -22.48
CA GLY A 483 27.17 -12.45 -23.42
C GLY A 483 26.22 -13.33 -24.23
N SER A 484 26.20 -14.64 -23.95
CA SER A 484 25.46 -15.62 -24.74
C SER A 484 24.10 -16.02 -24.15
N ARG A 485 23.81 -15.67 -22.89
CA ARG A 485 22.52 -16.02 -22.26
C ARG A 485 21.40 -15.15 -22.79
N TYR A 486 21.62 -13.83 -22.82
CA TYR A 486 20.60 -12.86 -23.24
C TYR A 486 20.86 -12.30 -24.65
N ASN A 487 21.99 -12.63 -25.26
CA ASN A 487 22.41 -12.13 -26.57
C ASN A 487 22.49 -10.59 -26.66
N GLN A 488 22.78 -9.93 -25.53
CA GLN A 488 22.93 -8.48 -25.42
C GLN A 488 24.40 -8.03 -25.21
N GLY A 489 25.33 -8.97 -25.36
CA GLY A 489 26.77 -8.79 -25.15
C GLY A 489 27.21 -9.05 -23.71
N SER A 490 28.53 -9.19 -23.50
CA SER A 490 29.09 -9.55 -22.19
C SER A 490 29.16 -8.37 -21.21
N GLY A 491 29.26 -8.68 -19.91
CA GLY A 491 29.44 -7.72 -18.82
C GLY A 491 28.13 -7.31 -18.13
N LEU A 492 28.24 -6.35 -17.21
CA LEU A 492 27.10 -5.66 -16.59
C LEU A 492 26.61 -4.58 -17.56
N ARG A 493 25.32 -4.54 -17.83
CA ARG A 493 24.70 -3.63 -18.80
C ARG A 493 23.40 -3.08 -18.23
N VAL A 494 23.17 -1.79 -18.45
CA VAL A 494 21.93 -1.12 -18.07
C VAL A 494 21.32 -0.52 -19.32
N PHE A 495 20.05 -0.83 -19.55
CA PHE A 495 19.22 -0.29 -20.62
C PHE A 495 18.18 0.65 -20.00
N VAL A 496 17.93 1.76 -20.68
CA VAL A 496 16.87 2.72 -20.35
C VAL A 496 16.03 2.88 -21.60
N ASP A 497 14.73 2.59 -21.49
CA ASP A 497 13.76 2.64 -22.58
C ASP A 497 14.24 1.86 -23.82
N GLY A 498 14.74 0.65 -23.59
CA GLY A 498 15.26 -0.24 -24.62
C GLY A 498 16.64 0.12 -25.17
N THR A 499 17.22 1.26 -24.76
CA THR A 499 18.51 1.73 -25.26
C THR A 499 19.62 1.47 -24.24
N LEU A 500 20.76 0.96 -24.70
CA LEU A 500 21.91 0.72 -23.82
C LEU A 500 22.46 2.04 -23.26
N ALA A 501 22.33 2.24 -21.95
CA ALA A 501 22.73 3.47 -21.26
C ALA A 501 24.12 3.37 -20.60
N GLY A 502 24.56 2.17 -20.24
CA GLY A 502 25.88 1.97 -19.64
C GLY A 502 26.32 0.51 -19.62
N THR A 503 27.64 0.31 -19.56
CA THR A 503 28.25 -1.03 -19.47
C THR A 503 29.44 -1.05 -18.54
N ARG A 504 29.75 -2.23 -18.01
CA ARG A 504 30.98 -2.53 -17.27
C ARG A 504 31.40 -3.97 -17.53
N SER A 505 32.71 -4.23 -17.66
CA SER A 505 33.21 -5.59 -17.93
C SER A 505 33.12 -6.54 -16.73
N THR A 506 32.97 -6.01 -15.52
CA THR A 506 32.90 -6.75 -14.26
C THR A 506 31.68 -6.33 -13.42
N ILE A 507 31.23 -7.21 -12.52
CA ILE A 507 30.19 -6.89 -11.52
C ILE A 507 30.69 -5.84 -10.53
N GLY A 508 29.82 -4.86 -10.23
CA GLY A 508 30.03 -3.78 -9.26
C GLY A 508 29.54 -2.44 -9.80
N LEU A 509 29.75 -1.38 -9.02
CA LEU A 509 29.24 -0.02 -9.25
C LEU A 509 29.25 0.45 -10.72
N LEU A 510 28.07 0.80 -11.20
CA LEU A 510 27.79 1.46 -12.47
C LEU A 510 26.69 2.51 -12.26
N THR A 511 26.96 3.76 -12.63
CA THR A 511 25.96 4.83 -12.64
C THR A 511 25.61 5.18 -14.08
N VAL A 512 24.31 5.28 -14.38
CA VAL A 512 23.81 5.69 -15.70
C VAL A 512 22.87 6.87 -15.57
N ASN A 513 22.82 7.70 -16.61
CA ASN A 513 21.77 8.71 -16.75
C ASN A 513 20.50 8.02 -17.25
N VAL A 514 19.37 8.24 -16.56
CA VAL A 514 18.06 7.70 -16.95
C VAL A 514 17.17 8.75 -17.62
N GLY A 515 17.49 10.03 -17.47
CA GLY A 515 16.66 11.14 -17.91
C GLY A 515 15.78 11.71 -16.79
N SER A 516 15.10 12.81 -17.09
CA SER A 516 14.21 13.47 -16.14
C SER A 516 12.92 12.69 -15.95
N ALA A 517 12.41 12.67 -14.73
CA ALA A 517 11.26 11.85 -14.38
C ALA A 517 9.99 12.12 -15.22
N VAL A 518 9.33 11.05 -15.65
CA VAL A 518 8.07 11.08 -16.42
C VAL A 518 6.93 10.53 -15.54
N ILE A 519 6.04 11.40 -15.09
CA ILE A 519 4.92 10.97 -14.23
C ILE A 519 3.80 10.39 -15.08
N GLN A 520 3.60 9.07 -14.98
CA GLN A 520 2.50 8.41 -15.70
C GLN A 520 1.15 8.91 -15.20
N THR A 521 0.30 9.38 -16.13
CA THR A 521 -1.09 9.72 -15.81
C THR A 521 -1.89 8.43 -15.67
N ILE A 522 -2.51 8.24 -14.51
CA ILE A 522 -3.25 7.02 -14.22
C ILE A 522 -4.75 7.28 -14.31
N ASN A 523 -5.49 6.29 -14.81
CA ASN A 523 -6.94 6.36 -14.97
C ASN A 523 -7.61 6.76 -13.64
N SER A 524 -8.40 7.84 -13.69
CA SER A 524 -9.11 8.44 -12.55
C SER A 524 -10.47 7.79 -12.26
N GLN A 525 -10.83 6.71 -12.96
CA GLN A 525 -12.02 5.94 -12.65
C GLN A 525 -11.92 5.30 -11.26
N VAL A 526 -13.08 5.19 -10.61
CA VAL A 526 -13.28 4.60 -9.28
C VAL A 526 -14.28 3.45 -9.36
N ASN A 527 -14.11 2.44 -8.50
CA ASN A 527 -15.08 1.36 -8.34
C ASN A 527 -16.21 1.82 -7.41
N ILE A 528 -17.42 1.94 -7.94
CA ILE A 528 -18.61 2.37 -7.21
C ILE A 528 -19.48 1.21 -6.69
N ALA A 529 -19.12 -0.04 -7.03
CA ALA A 529 -19.77 -1.23 -6.47
C ALA A 529 -19.24 -1.60 -5.09
N ALA A 530 -17.97 -1.28 -4.80
CA ALA A 530 -17.32 -1.59 -3.53
C ALA A 530 -18.09 -1.00 -2.34
N ASN A 531 -18.43 -1.85 -1.38
CA ASN A 531 -19.05 -1.47 -0.11
C ASN A 531 -18.56 -2.39 1.01
N THR A 532 -17.25 -2.33 1.22
CA THR A 532 -16.46 -3.18 2.11
C THR A 532 -16.91 -3.15 3.57
N GLN A 533 -17.46 -2.02 4.02
CA GLN A 533 -17.98 -1.81 5.38
C GLN A 533 -19.50 -2.04 5.47
N LYS A 534 -20.14 -2.52 4.39
CA LYS A 534 -21.59 -2.78 4.31
C LYS A 534 -22.45 -1.59 4.74
N PHE A 535 -22.02 -0.37 4.41
CA PHE A 535 -22.75 0.85 4.73
C PHE A 535 -24.15 0.78 4.11
N SER A 536 -25.18 1.11 4.89
CA SER A 536 -26.59 1.02 4.47
C SER A 536 -26.93 1.95 3.29
N SER A 537 -26.18 3.05 3.17
CA SER A 537 -26.27 4.07 2.12
C SER A 537 -25.49 3.71 0.83
N GLY A 538 -24.65 2.67 0.90
CA GLY A 538 -23.78 2.22 -0.18
C GLY A 538 -24.42 1.17 -1.08
N SER A 539 -23.69 0.80 -2.14
CA SER A 539 -24.09 -0.25 -3.08
C SER A 539 -24.40 -1.56 -2.35
N THR A 540 -25.37 -2.32 -2.84
CA THR A 540 -25.83 -3.54 -2.18
C THR A 540 -25.91 -4.68 -3.16
N PRO A 541 -25.21 -5.79 -2.89
CA PRO A 541 -25.20 -6.93 -3.78
C PRO A 541 -26.48 -7.75 -3.59
N PHE A 542 -26.89 -8.44 -4.65
CA PHE A 542 -28.04 -9.33 -4.64
C PHE A 542 -27.80 -10.49 -5.62
N ALA A 543 -28.43 -11.63 -5.37
CA ALA A 543 -28.30 -12.81 -6.22
C ALA A 543 -29.61 -13.60 -6.28
N SER A 544 -29.80 -14.39 -7.34
CA SER A 544 -30.94 -15.33 -7.41
C SER A 544 -30.81 -16.49 -6.44
N TYR A 545 -29.57 -16.85 -6.11
CA TYR A 545 -29.21 -17.89 -5.16
C TYR A 545 -27.81 -17.58 -4.60
N THR A 546 -27.61 -17.86 -3.32
CA THR A 546 -26.29 -17.83 -2.67
C THR A 546 -26.12 -19.15 -1.94
N SER A 547 -24.99 -19.83 -2.17
CA SER A 547 -24.67 -21.07 -1.48
C SER A 547 -24.72 -20.88 0.04
N PRO A 548 -25.22 -21.85 0.83
CA PRO A 548 -25.25 -21.74 2.30
C PRO A 548 -23.86 -21.66 2.94
N TYR A 549 -22.80 -21.85 2.18
CA TYR A 549 -21.41 -21.74 2.62
C TYR A 549 -20.77 -20.38 2.30
N ASP A 550 -21.43 -19.53 1.52
CA ASP A 550 -20.89 -18.26 1.01
C ASP A 550 -21.73 -17.05 1.44
N ASP A 551 -21.20 -15.84 1.26
CA ASP A 551 -21.88 -14.58 1.54
C ASP A 551 -21.90 -13.70 0.28
N VAL A 552 -23.07 -13.16 -0.06
CA VAL A 552 -23.29 -12.27 -1.21
C VAL A 552 -22.45 -11.00 -1.13
N TRP A 553 -22.06 -10.57 0.07
CA TRP A 553 -21.21 -9.40 0.27
C TRP A 553 -19.76 -9.59 -0.16
N ARG A 554 -19.31 -10.84 -0.34
CA ARG A 554 -17.91 -11.15 -0.66
C ARG A 554 -17.50 -10.77 -2.07
N ALA A 555 -18.44 -10.52 -2.96
CA ALA A 555 -18.14 -10.08 -4.33
C ALA A 555 -18.19 -8.55 -4.49
N VAL A 556 -18.25 -7.79 -3.38
CA VAL A 556 -18.17 -6.32 -3.38
C VAL A 556 -17.36 -5.80 -2.17
N ASP A 557 -16.52 -6.67 -1.59
CA ASP A 557 -15.70 -6.33 -0.43
C ASP A 557 -14.30 -5.82 -0.82
N GLY A 558 -14.05 -5.68 -2.12
CA GLY A 558 -12.86 -5.03 -2.66
C GLY A 558 -11.63 -5.92 -2.60
N ILE A 559 -11.79 -7.22 -2.38
CA ILE A 559 -10.70 -8.18 -2.17
C ILE A 559 -10.76 -9.28 -3.22
N VAL A 560 -9.60 -9.59 -3.80
CA VAL A 560 -9.46 -10.69 -4.78
C VAL A 560 -8.31 -11.59 -4.32
N PHE A 561 -8.64 -12.71 -3.66
CA PHE A 561 -7.65 -13.69 -3.25
C PHE A 561 -7.32 -14.68 -4.35
N ARG A 562 -6.11 -15.22 -4.30
CA ARG A 562 -5.65 -16.25 -5.24
C ARG A 562 -6.29 -17.60 -4.99
N ASN A 563 -6.47 -17.93 -3.72
CA ASN A 563 -6.80 -19.27 -3.26
C ASN A 563 -8.20 -19.31 -2.66
N ALA A 564 -8.66 -20.52 -2.33
CA ALA A 564 -9.85 -20.71 -1.51
C ALA A 564 -9.67 -20.30 -0.03
N VAL A 565 -8.46 -19.87 0.35
CA VAL A 565 -8.07 -19.41 1.68
C VAL A 565 -7.76 -17.91 1.59
N PRO A 566 -8.32 -17.07 2.47
CA PRO A 566 -9.25 -17.40 3.54
C PRO A 566 -10.58 -17.97 3.02
N GLN A 567 -11.19 -18.84 3.82
CA GLN A 567 -12.50 -19.40 3.51
C GLN A 567 -13.57 -18.29 3.41
N ASN A 568 -14.67 -18.59 2.70
CA ASN A 568 -15.84 -17.72 2.58
C ASN A 568 -15.51 -16.31 2.04
N SER A 569 -14.63 -16.26 1.05
CA SER A 569 -14.09 -15.05 0.42
C SER A 569 -14.64 -14.76 -0.98
N ARG A 570 -15.74 -15.42 -1.33
CA ARG A 570 -16.40 -15.28 -2.63
C ARG A 570 -17.90 -15.46 -2.46
N TRP A 571 -18.64 -15.07 -3.49
CA TRP A 571 -20.01 -15.50 -3.68
C TRP A 571 -20.03 -16.65 -4.69
N THR A 572 -20.86 -17.68 -4.46
CA THR A 572 -21.07 -18.76 -5.42
C THR A 572 -22.54 -19.21 -5.52
N SER A 573 -22.90 -19.73 -6.69
CA SER A 573 -24.16 -20.44 -6.94
C SER A 573 -24.06 -21.95 -6.66
N TYR A 574 -23.03 -22.41 -5.93
CA TYR A 574 -22.83 -23.83 -5.65
C TYR A 574 -24.07 -24.45 -4.97
N GLN A 575 -24.52 -25.60 -5.48
CA GLN A 575 -25.77 -26.29 -5.09
C GLN A 575 -27.08 -25.56 -5.42
N SER A 576 -27.03 -24.54 -6.29
CA SER A 576 -28.26 -23.92 -6.80
C SER A 576 -29.15 -24.94 -7.53
N PRO A 577 -30.47 -24.94 -7.28
CA PRO A 577 -31.42 -25.74 -8.04
C PRO A 577 -31.75 -25.13 -9.42
N ASN A 578 -31.28 -23.91 -9.69
CA ASN A 578 -31.63 -23.17 -10.90
C ASN A 578 -30.79 -23.64 -12.10
N ALA A 579 -31.35 -23.62 -13.30
CA ALA A 579 -30.58 -23.86 -14.52
C ALA A 579 -29.60 -22.68 -14.83
N GLN A 580 -29.93 -21.49 -14.34
CA GLN A 580 -29.17 -20.27 -14.52
C GLN A 580 -29.33 -19.41 -13.26
N ASP A 581 -28.25 -18.73 -12.86
CA ASP A 581 -28.27 -17.77 -11.76
C ASP A 581 -27.73 -16.42 -12.20
N TYR A 582 -27.99 -15.41 -11.36
CA TYR A 582 -27.40 -14.09 -11.46
C TYR A 582 -26.79 -13.63 -10.15
N PHE A 583 -25.74 -12.82 -10.27
CA PHE A 583 -25.24 -11.94 -9.24
C PHE A 583 -25.32 -10.51 -9.74
N GLY A 584 -25.74 -9.58 -8.91
CA GLY A 584 -25.84 -8.18 -9.27
C GLY A 584 -25.58 -7.23 -8.11
N VAL A 585 -25.50 -5.96 -8.45
CA VAL A 585 -25.26 -4.86 -7.52
C VAL A 585 -26.30 -3.78 -7.76
N ASP A 586 -27.01 -3.41 -6.70
CA ASP A 586 -27.83 -2.21 -6.64
C ASP A 586 -26.97 -1.03 -6.19
N LEU A 587 -26.73 -0.10 -7.12
CA LEU A 587 -25.94 1.11 -6.90
C LEU A 587 -26.69 2.16 -6.07
N ARG A 588 -27.92 1.85 -5.62
CA ARG A 588 -28.87 2.67 -4.86
C ARG A 588 -29.43 3.87 -5.61
N ARG A 589 -28.98 4.12 -6.83
CA ARG A 589 -29.32 5.29 -7.68
C ARG A 589 -28.82 5.06 -9.09
N SER A 590 -29.40 5.73 -10.07
CA SER A 590 -28.97 5.68 -11.47
C SER A 590 -27.56 6.26 -11.66
N GLN A 591 -26.68 5.50 -12.30
CA GLN A 591 -25.27 5.79 -12.55
C GLN A 591 -24.88 5.54 -14.00
N ALA A 592 -23.88 6.26 -14.49
CA ALA A 592 -23.29 6.08 -15.80
C ALA A 592 -22.19 5.05 -15.66
N VAL A 593 -22.34 4.00 -16.43
CA VAL A 593 -21.44 2.86 -16.40
C VAL A 593 -21.05 2.52 -17.82
N SER A 594 -19.76 2.29 -18.02
CA SER A 594 -19.18 1.86 -19.29
C SER A 594 -18.10 0.78 -19.12
N ASN A 595 -17.79 0.40 -17.88
CA ASN A 595 -16.71 -0.51 -17.54
C ASN A 595 -17.10 -1.34 -16.31
N VAL A 596 -17.26 -2.65 -16.50
CA VAL A 596 -17.45 -3.62 -15.42
C VAL A 596 -16.27 -4.58 -15.41
N ARG A 597 -15.77 -4.92 -14.23
CA ARG A 597 -14.69 -5.89 -14.05
C ARG A 597 -15.18 -7.01 -13.16
N LEU A 598 -15.00 -8.24 -13.61
CA LEU A 598 -15.44 -9.45 -12.91
C LEU A 598 -14.23 -10.34 -12.65
N TYR A 599 -14.20 -10.96 -11.48
CA TYR A 599 -13.20 -11.95 -11.09
C TYR A 599 -13.92 -13.26 -10.82
N PHE A 600 -14.01 -14.11 -11.86
CA PHE A 600 -14.68 -15.40 -11.74
C PHE A 600 -13.83 -16.38 -10.95
N TYR A 601 -14.45 -17.02 -9.97
CA TYR A 601 -13.79 -17.97 -9.09
C TYR A 601 -14.03 -19.42 -9.55
N THR A 602 -13.02 -20.26 -9.45
CA THR A 602 -13.16 -21.72 -9.57
C THR A 602 -12.28 -22.45 -8.54
N ASP A 603 -12.81 -23.53 -7.97
CA ASP A 603 -12.07 -24.42 -7.04
C ASP A 603 -11.55 -25.69 -7.74
N GLY A 604 -11.70 -25.78 -9.07
CA GLY A 604 -11.40 -26.99 -9.85
C GLY A 604 -12.40 -28.15 -9.63
N GLY A 605 -13.46 -27.93 -8.85
CA GLY A 605 -14.42 -28.94 -8.43
C GLY A 605 -15.87 -28.46 -8.58
N GLY A 606 -16.53 -28.18 -7.46
CA GLY A 606 -17.95 -27.85 -7.39
C GLY A 606 -18.28 -26.45 -7.92
N VAL A 607 -17.30 -25.54 -7.94
CA VAL A 607 -17.44 -24.20 -8.49
C VAL A 607 -16.58 -24.07 -9.74
N LYS A 608 -17.23 -23.78 -10.87
CA LYS A 608 -16.61 -23.76 -12.20
C LYS A 608 -16.74 -22.39 -12.84
N LEU A 609 -15.80 -22.07 -13.73
CA LEU A 609 -15.94 -20.91 -14.61
C LEU A 609 -17.20 -21.09 -15.49
N PRO A 610 -18.01 -20.04 -15.67
CA PRO A 610 -19.22 -20.13 -16.47
C PRO A 610 -18.88 -20.33 -17.95
N SER A 611 -19.62 -21.20 -18.65
CA SER A 611 -19.41 -21.46 -20.09
C SER A 611 -19.77 -20.26 -20.98
N SER A 612 -20.63 -19.40 -20.48
CA SER A 612 -21.05 -18.14 -21.07
C SER A 612 -21.63 -17.25 -19.97
N TYR A 613 -21.70 -15.95 -20.20
CA TYR A 613 -22.35 -15.02 -19.30
C TYR A 613 -22.88 -13.82 -20.08
N ASP A 614 -23.89 -13.15 -19.53
CA ASP A 614 -24.43 -11.90 -20.06
C ASP A 614 -24.45 -10.83 -18.96
N LEU A 615 -23.92 -9.65 -19.27
CA LEU A 615 -24.07 -8.48 -18.41
C LEU A 615 -25.39 -7.80 -18.76
N GLN A 616 -26.25 -7.65 -17.75
CA GLN A 616 -27.56 -7.02 -17.87
C GLN A 616 -27.64 -5.80 -16.96
N TYR A 617 -28.51 -4.86 -17.33
CA TYR A 617 -28.80 -3.68 -16.53
C TYR A 617 -30.31 -3.52 -16.36
N LEU A 618 -30.71 -2.86 -15.27
CA LEU A 618 -32.11 -2.52 -15.04
C LEU A 618 -32.47 -1.26 -15.84
N SER A 619 -33.48 -1.37 -16.70
CA SER A 619 -34.08 -0.28 -17.46
C SER A 619 -35.58 -0.22 -17.20
N GLY A 620 -36.03 0.82 -16.50
CA GLY A 620 -37.39 0.84 -15.94
C GLY A 620 -37.56 -0.31 -14.95
N SER A 621 -38.46 -1.25 -15.26
CA SER A 621 -38.67 -2.47 -14.48
C SER A 621 -38.11 -3.75 -15.15
N ALA A 622 -37.49 -3.62 -16.32
CA ALA A 622 -37.02 -4.75 -17.12
C ALA A 622 -35.50 -4.89 -17.03
N TRP A 623 -35.02 -6.14 -17.01
CA TRP A 623 -33.61 -6.47 -17.18
C TRP A 623 -33.31 -6.63 -18.66
N ILE A 624 -32.33 -5.87 -19.16
CA ILE A 624 -31.94 -5.85 -20.56
C ILE A 624 -30.44 -6.13 -20.66
N THR A 625 -30.01 -6.90 -21.65
CA THR A 625 -28.61 -7.08 -22.03
C THR A 625 -27.94 -5.72 -22.27
N VAL A 626 -26.77 -5.50 -21.67
CA VAL A 626 -25.97 -4.30 -21.92
C VAL A 626 -25.54 -4.28 -23.40
N PRO A 627 -25.82 -3.21 -24.16
CA PRO A 627 -25.51 -3.16 -25.58
C PRO A 627 -24.01 -3.05 -25.83
N GLY A 628 -23.53 -3.66 -26.92
CA GLY A 628 -22.17 -3.44 -27.44
C GLY A 628 -21.01 -3.94 -26.56
N GLN A 629 -21.27 -4.85 -25.62
CA GLN A 629 -20.26 -5.44 -24.72
C GLN A 629 -19.01 -5.92 -25.49
N GLN A 630 -17.86 -5.34 -25.17
CA GLN A 630 -16.53 -5.80 -25.54
C GLN A 630 -15.88 -6.43 -24.32
N ARG A 631 -15.38 -7.66 -24.47
CA ARG A 631 -14.86 -8.45 -23.35
C ARG A 631 -13.36 -8.68 -23.52
N SER A 632 -12.62 -8.70 -22.42
CA SER A 632 -11.26 -9.24 -22.42
C SER A 632 -11.29 -10.72 -22.81
N THR A 633 -10.14 -11.25 -23.24
CA THR A 633 -9.99 -12.67 -23.57
C THR A 633 -10.39 -13.53 -22.38
N ALA A 634 -11.19 -14.57 -22.62
CA ALA A 634 -11.58 -15.52 -21.58
C ALA A 634 -10.34 -16.22 -21.01
N SER A 635 -10.25 -16.29 -19.69
CA SER A 635 -9.21 -17.01 -18.97
C SER A 635 -9.72 -18.37 -18.51
N SER A 636 -8.83 -19.35 -18.43
CA SER A 636 -9.09 -20.64 -17.76
C SER A 636 -8.66 -20.65 -16.29
N ALA A 637 -8.01 -19.59 -15.82
CA ALA A 637 -7.58 -19.44 -14.44
C ALA A 637 -8.64 -18.75 -13.58
N SER A 638 -8.68 -19.11 -12.29
CA SER A 638 -9.50 -18.41 -11.29
C SER A 638 -9.02 -16.97 -11.16
N ASN A 639 -9.94 -16.05 -10.87
CA ASN A 639 -9.65 -14.67 -10.48
C ASN A 639 -8.74 -13.87 -11.43
N THR A 640 -8.68 -14.26 -12.70
CA THR A 640 -8.18 -13.40 -13.76
C THR A 640 -9.20 -12.30 -14.06
N LEU A 641 -8.72 -11.06 -14.23
CA LEU A 641 -9.57 -9.94 -14.63
C LEU A 641 -10.35 -10.23 -15.92
N THR A 642 -11.68 -10.29 -15.80
CA THR A 642 -12.62 -10.26 -16.92
C THR A 642 -13.19 -8.85 -17.05
N GLN A 643 -12.65 -8.05 -17.97
CA GLN A 643 -13.10 -6.69 -18.21
C GLN A 643 -14.18 -6.67 -19.30
N ILE A 644 -15.28 -5.97 -19.04
CA ILE A 644 -16.38 -5.74 -19.97
C ILE A 644 -16.53 -4.23 -20.18
N THR A 645 -16.21 -3.74 -21.37
CA THR A 645 -16.42 -2.33 -21.76
C THR A 645 -17.58 -2.21 -22.75
N PHE A 646 -18.29 -1.07 -22.72
CA PHE A 646 -19.48 -0.85 -23.55
C PHE A 646 -19.77 0.66 -23.67
N PRO A 647 -20.58 1.08 -24.66
CA PRO A 647 -21.12 2.44 -24.69
C PRO A 647 -21.79 2.78 -23.36
N THR A 648 -21.55 3.97 -22.83
CA THR A 648 -22.08 4.39 -21.54
C THR A 648 -23.60 4.21 -21.47
N ILE A 649 -24.07 3.51 -20.45
CA ILE A 649 -25.50 3.40 -20.09
C ILE A 649 -25.76 4.06 -18.75
N THR A 650 -27.01 4.47 -18.51
CA THR A 650 -27.47 4.96 -17.21
C THR A 650 -28.37 3.92 -16.55
N THR A 651 -27.98 3.42 -15.38
CA THR A 651 -28.74 2.39 -14.65
C THR A 651 -28.52 2.44 -13.15
N SER A 652 -29.49 2.01 -12.35
CA SER A 652 -29.32 1.85 -10.91
C SER A 652 -28.83 0.47 -10.51
N GLN A 653 -28.93 -0.53 -11.39
CA GLN A 653 -28.56 -1.90 -11.06
C GLN A 653 -27.95 -2.61 -12.27
N LEU A 654 -26.91 -3.40 -12.00
CA LEU A 654 -26.27 -4.29 -12.97
C LEU A 654 -26.29 -5.70 -12.41
N ARG A 655 -26.36 -6.70 -13.30
CA ARG A 655 -26.18 -8.10 -12.93
C ARG A 655 -25.47 -8.87 -14.02
N VAL A 656 -24.65 -9.84 -13.65
CA VAL A 656 -24.13 -10.86 -14.55
C VAL A 656 -24.99 -12.11 -14.39
N VAL A 657 -25.42 -12.66 -15.53
CA VAL A 657 -26.27 -13.85 -15.58
C VAL A 657 -25.50 -14.96 -16.29
N ALA A 658 -25.39 -16.13 -15.67
CA ALA A 658 -24.60 -17.25 -16.19
C ALA A 658 -25.29 -18.61 -15.92
N PRO A 659 -25.25 -19.56 -16.87
CA PRO A 659 -25.83 -20.88 -16.69
C PRO A 659 -25.07 -21.66 -15.61
N ASN A 660 -25.78 -22.43 -14.80
CA ASN A 660 -25.12 -23.35 -13.89
C ASN A 660 -24.60 -24.57 -14.65
N PRO A 661 -23.43 -25.11 -14.29
CA PRO A 661 -22.88 -26.32 -14.94
C PRO A 661 -23.73 -27.58 -14.74
N GLY A 662 -24.70 -27.58 -13.80
CA GLY A 662 -25.56 -28.71 -13.47
C GLY A 662 -24.93 -29.69 -12.46
N GLY A 663 -25.71 -30.68 -12.02
CA GLY A 663 -25.23 -31.76 -11.14
C GLY A 663 -24.79 -31.29 -9.75
N GLY A 664 -25.40 -30.23 -9.21
CA GLY A 664 -25.03 -29.63 -7.92
C GLY A 664 -23.80 -28.71 -7.97
N SER A 665 -23.15 -28.56 -9.13
CA SER A 665 -22.09 -27.56 -9.35
C SER A 665 -22.67 -26.17 -9.66
N GLY A 666 -21.90 -25.12 -9.37
CA GLY A 666 -22.24 -23.72 -9.64
C GLY A 666 -21.07 -22.93 -10.25
N TRP A 667 -21.22 -21.62 -10.35
CA TRP A 667 -20.16 -20.65 -10.68
C TRP A 667 -20.06 -19.61 -9.56
N GLY A 668 -18.99 -18.82 -9.54
CA GLY A 668 -18.78 -17.84 -8.48
C GLY A 668 -17.98 -16.62 -8.91
N LEU A 669 -18.01 -15.60 -8.05
CA LEU A 669 -17.27 -14.36 -8.19
C LEU A 669 -16.53 -14.08 -6.88
N SER A 670 -15.24 -13.78 -6.99
CA SER A 670 -14.51 -13.12 -5.92
C SER A 670 -14.80 -11.61 -5.89
N GLU A 671 -15.05 -10.97 -7.04
CA GLU A 671 -15.40 -9.54 -7.04
C GLU A 671 -16.21 -9.15 -8.30
N PHE A 672 -17.16 -8.24 -8.11
CA PHE A 672 -17.96 -7.54 -9.12
C PHE A 672 -17.72 -6.03 -8.98
N GLU A 673 -16.93 -5.46 -9.87
CA GLU A 673 -16.56 -4.05 -9.83
C GLU A 673 -17.28 -3.26 -10.93
N VAL A 674 -17.65 -2.02 -10.62
CA VAL A 674 -18.27 -1.07 -11.54
C VAL A 674 -17.42 0.20 -11.58
N TRP A 675 -16.68 0.41 -12.68
CA TRP A 675 -15.70 1.49 -12.80
C TRP A 675 -16.26 2.67 -13.59
N THR A 676 -16.28 3.84 -12.97
CA THR A 676 -16.78 5.09 -13.59
C THR A 676 -15.94 6.29 -13.17
N ALA A 677 -16.13 7.44 -13.82
CA ALA A 677 -15.45 8.67 -13.41
C ALA A 677 -15.84 9.07 -11.97
N ALA A 678 -14.90 9.64 -11.21
CA ALA A 678 -15.10 10.07 -9.82
C ALA A 678 -15.96 11.35 -9.71
N VAL A 679 -17.22 11.26 -10.14
CA VAL A 679 -18.21 12.32 -10.15
C VAL A 679 -19.28 12.01 -9.11
N PHE A 680 -19.61 12.99 -8.28
CA PHE A 680 -20.52 12.82 -7.15
C PHE A 680 -21.56 13.94 -7.06
N GLN A 681 -22.75 13.60 -6.58
CA GLN A 681 -23.67 14.51 -5.91
C GLN A 681 -23.38 14.48 -4.41
N LEU A 682 -23.31 15.64 -3.78
CA LEU A 682 -23.08 15.77 -2.35
C LEU A 682 -24.42 16.02 -1.67
N LYS A 683 -24.95 15.02 -0.95
CA LYS A 683 -26.25 15.10 -0.29
C LYS A 683 -26.09 15.37 1.19
N ASN A 684 -26.70 16.44 1.68
CA ASN A 684 -26.70 16.79 3.09
C ASN A 684 -27.60 15.86 3.90
N LEU A 685 -27.13 15.39 5.06
CA LEU A 685 -27.89 14.48 5.92
C LEU A 685 -29.13 15.16 6.54
N ASN A 686 -28.98 16.38 7.03
CA ASN A 686 -30.05 17.10 7.73
C ASN A 686 -31.24 17.42 6.81
N SER A 687 -30.97 17.95 5.61
CA SER A 687 -32.02 18.40 4.69
C SER A 687 -32.43 17.36 3.63
N GLY A 688 -31.56 16.38 3.35
CA GLY A 688 -31.71 15.48 2.22
C GLY A 688 -31.51 16.13 0.85
N LYS A 689 -31.03 17.39 0.80
CA LYS A 689 -30.83 18.16 -0.43
C LYS A 689 -29.40 18.05 -0.95
N LEU A 690 -29.21 18.42 -2.22
CA LEU A 690 -27.91 18.37 -2.90
C LEU A 690 -27.21 19.71 -2.88
N MET A 691 -25.88 19.69 -2.75
CA MET A 691 -25.01 20.84 -2.97
C MET A 691 -25.00 21.23 -4.46
N GLY A 692 -25.35 22.47 -4.76
CA GLY A 692 -25.41 23.02 -6.11
C GLY A 692 -24.90 24.46 -6.20
N VAL A 693 -24.76 24.95 -7.42
CA VAL A 693 -24.30 26.33 -7.69
C VAL A 693 -25.51 27.23 -7.86
N GLN A 694 -25.48 28.41 -7.22
CA GLN A 694 -26.53 29.39 -7.33
C GLN A 694 -26.93 29.66 -8.79
N ASN A 695 -28.20 29.42 -9.11
CA ASN A 695 -28.80 29.60 -10.44
C ASN A 695 -28.06 28.87 -11.58
N ALA A 696 -27.35 27.77 -11.28
CA ALA A 696 -26.49 27.05 -12.23
C ALA A 696 -25.48 27.98 -12.95
N SER A 697 -25.03 29.04 -12.27
CA SER A 697 -24.11 30.02 -12.87
C SER A 697 -22.79 29.36 -13.30
N GLY A 698 -22.21 29.86 -14.40
CA GLY A 698 -20.88 29.49 -14.87
C GLY A 698 -19.77 30.45 -14.42
N THR A 699 -20.07 31.45 -13.59
CA THR A 699 -19.15 32.55 -13.26
C THR A 699 -18.48 32.38 -11.91
N ASN A 700 -17.26 32.93 -11.79
CA ASN A 700 -16.57 33.10 -10.52
C ASN A 700 -17.45 33.84 -9.50
N GLY A 701 -17.38 33.43 -8.24
CA GLY A 701 -18.07 34.08 -7.13
C GLY A 701 -19.55 33.70 -6.98
N ALA A 702 -20.07 32.81 -7.83
CA ALA A 702 -21.41 32.27 -7.60
C ALA A 702 -21.41 31.43 -6.32
N TYR A 703 -22.36 31.70 -5.43
CA TYR A 703 -22.44 30.99 -4.15
C TYR A 703 -22.83 29.53 -4.32
N ILE A 704 -22.39 28.72 -3.38
CA ILE A 704 -22.83 27.34 -3.25
C ILE A 704 -24.03 27.30 -2.31
N GLN A 705 -25.08 26.63 -2.75
CA GLN A 705 -26.35 26.51 -2.05
C GLN A 705 -26.84 25.06 -2.06
N GLN A 706 -27.88 24.75 -1.31
CA GLN A 706 -28.55 23.44 -1.40
C GLN A 706 -29.88 23.51 -2.15
N TYR A 707 -30.20 22.44 -2.88
CA TYR A 707 -31.43 22.31 -3.67
C TYR A 707 -31.98 20.89 -3.65
N ASP A 708 -33.28 20.76 -3.91
CA ASP A 708 -33.85 19.49 -4.36
C ASP A 708 -33.17 19.03 -5.65
N ASN A 709 -33.06 17.71 -5.83
CA ASN A 709 -32.47 17.15 -7.03
C ASN A 709 -33.38 17.42 -8.25
N ASN A 710 -32.90 18.26 -9.16
CA ASN A 710 -33.54 18.64 -10.42
C ASN A 710 -32.83 18.04 -11.66
N GLY A 711 -31.80 17.22 -11.45
CA GLY A 711 -31.03 16.55 -12.50
C GLY A 711 -30.05 17.44 -13.27
N THR A 712 -29.80 18.69 -12.84
CA THR A 712 -28.91 19.62 -13.57
C THR A 712 -27.43 19.40 -13.22
N ARG A 713 -26.55 19.77 -14.15
CA ARG A 713 -25.10 19.52 -14.07
C ARG A 713 -24.40 20.29 -12.94
N ASP A 714 -25.00 21.37 -12.45
CA ASP A 714 -24.44 22.19 -11.39
C ASP A 714 -24.50 21.52 -10.00
N HIS A 715 -25.21 20.39 -9.87
CA HIS A 715 -25.20 19.54 -8.67
C HIS A 715 -24.11 18.45 -8.72
N LEU A 716 -23.31 18.40 -9.79
CA LEU A 716 -22.34 17.34 -10.04
C LEU A 716 -20.92 17.85 -9.81
N TRP A 717 -20.19 17.14 -8.96
CA TRP A 717 -18.88 17.51 -8.48
C TRP A 717 -17.87 16.41 -8.78
N GLN A 718 -16.83 16.74 -9.55
CA GLN A 718 -15.70 15.87 -9.80
C GLN A 718 -14.63 16.07 -8.73
N PHE A 719 -14.19 14.98 -8.10
CA PHE A 719 -13.11 15.01 -7.13
C PHE A 719 -11.78 14.77 -7.85
N VAL A 720 -10.99 15.82 -7.98
CA VAL A 720 -9.67 15.78 -8.63
C VAL A 720 -8.62 15.66 -7.52
N LYS A 721 -7.88 14.54 -7.51
CA LYS A 721 -6.78 14.32 -6.55
C LYS A 721 -5.75 15.46 -6.67
N ALA A 722 -5.39 16.03 -5.52
CA ALA A 722 -4.30 16.99 -5.36
C ALA A 722 -3.19 16.35 -4.49
N SER A 723 -2.08 17.06 -4.35
CA SER A 723 -0.93 16.59 -3.55
C SER A 723 -1.31 16.46 -2.07
N GLY A 724 -0.66 15.54 -1.34
CA GLY A 724 -0.87 15.38 0.11
C GLY A 724 -2.21 14.78 0.53
N GLY A 725 -2.90 14.06 -0.35
CA GLY A 725 -4.22 13.48 -0.07
C GLY A 725 -5.35 14.52 0.00
N TRP A 726 -5.14 15.71 -0.54
CA TRP A 726 -6.18 16.72 -0.73
C TRP A 726 -6.92 16.51 -2.06
N TYR A 727 -8.09 17.12 -2.19
CA TYR A 727 -8.90 17.13 -3.42
C TYR A 727 -9.23 18.56 -3.82
N LYS A 728 -9.25 18.81 -5.12
CA LYS A 728 -9.99 19.90 -5.72
C LYS A 728 -11.37 19.37 -6.09
N ILE A 729 -12.43 20.06 -5.68
CA ILE A 729 -13.81 19.64 -5.94
C ILE A 729 -14.35 20.54 -7.06
N GLN A 730 -14.38 20.02 -8.29
CA GLN A 730 -14.70 20.76 -9.50
C GLN A 730 -16.17 20.59 -9.88
N ASN A 731 -16.89 21.68 -10.15
CA ASN A 731 -18.24 21.63 -10.66
C ASN A 731 -18.26 21.24 -12.15
N LEU A 732 -19.07 20.26 -12.55
CA LEU A 732 -19.13 19.80 -13.94
C LEU A 732 -19.91 20.71 -14.90
N ASN A 733 -20.70 21.66 -14.39
CA ASN A 733 -21.37 22.64 -15.24
C ASN A 733 -20.43 23.76 -15.65
N SER A 734 -19.67 24.32 -14.70
CA SER A 734 -18.82 25.48 -14.92
C SER A 734 -17.34 25.15 -15.17
N GLY A 735 -16.86 23.99 -14.71
CA GLY A 735 -15.43 23.67 -14.65
C GLY A 735 -14.67 24.41 -13.54
N LEU A 736 -15.37 25.19 -12.70
CA LEU A 736 -14.79 25.94 -11.58
C LEU A 736 -14.73 25.08 -10.31
N LEU A 737 -13.91 25.49 -9.35
CA LEU A 737 -13.64 24.76 -8.12
C LEU A 737 -14.46 25.29 -6.94
N LEU A 738 -14.85 24.40 -6.04
CA LEU A 738 -15.37 24.73 -4.71
C LEU A 738 -14.29 25.48 -3.90
N ALA A 739 -14.63 26.68 -3.42
CA ALA A 739 -13.73 27.59 -2.73
C ALA A 739 -14.42 28.29 -1.55
N VAL A 740 -13.64 28.82 -0.61
CA VAL A 740 -14.17 29.65 0.49
C VAL A 740 -14.11 31.12 0.07
N GLU A 741 -15.22 31.84 0.22
CA GLU A 741 -15.29 33.26 -0.12
C GLU A 741 -14.19 34.06 0.61
N GLY A 742 -13.36 34.76 -0.17
CA GLY A 742 -12.29 35.61 0.33
C GLY A 742 -11.19 34.87 1.11
N GLN A 743 -11.04 33.54 0.94
CA GLN A 743 -10.11 32.71 1.72
C GLN A 743 -10.32 32.83 3.24
N SER A 744 -11.55 33.16 3.66
CA SER A 744 -11.86 33.36 5.07
C SER A 744 -11.58 32.10 5.88
N THR A 745 -11.17 32.28 7.13
CA THR A 745 -11.03 31.20 8.13
C THR A 745 -12.11 31.26 9.21
N SER A 746 -13.08 32.16 9.06
CA SER A 746 -14.17 32.35 10.03
C SER A 746 -15.31 31.35 9.80
N ASN A 747 -15.99 31.01 10.89
CA ASN A 747 -17.28 30.33 10.86
C ASN A 747 -18.31 31.12 10.03
N SER A 748 -19.20 30.39 9.37
CA SER A 748 -20.25 30.92 8.50
C SER A 748 -19.74 31.70 7.29
N ALA A 749 -18.45 31.60 6.94
CA ALA A 749 -17.98 32.08 5.65
C ALA A 749 -18.62 31.24 4.54
N ARG A 750 -19.16 31.90 3.52
CA ARG A 750 -19.87 31.26 2.42
C ARG A 750 -18.90 30.52 1.51
N LEU A 751 -19.38 29.40 0.97
CA LEU A 751 -18.70 28.74 -0.13
C LEU A 751 -19.15 29.34 -1.46
N GLN A 752 -18.23 29.37 -2.40
CA GLN A 752 -18.44 29.83 -3.77
C GLN A 752 -17.78 28.86 -4.75
N GLN A 753 -18.10 29.00 -6.04
CA GLN A 753 -17.22 28.47 -7.08
C GLN A 753 -16.25 29.55 -7.56
N PHE A 754 -15.02 29.15 -7.84
CA PHE A 754 -13.98 30.07 -8.32
C PHE A 754 -12.96 29.35 -9.20
N GLN A 755 -12.29 30.11 -10.07
CA GLN A 755 -11.19 29.57 -10.88
C GLN A 755 -10.04 29.13 -9.99
N ASP A 756 -9.37 28.05 -10.37
CA ASP A 756 -8.19 27.59 -9.65
C ASP A 756 -7.08 28.64 -9.70
N ASN A 757 -6.76 29.19 -8.54
CA ASN A 757 -5.72 30.20 -8.34
C ASN A 757 -4.57 29.66 -7.45
N GLY A 758 -4.60 28.35 -7.14
CA GLY A 758 -3.58 27.67 -6.35
C GLY A 758 -3.65 27.91 -4.83
N THR A 759 -4.69 28.58 -4.30
CA THR A 759 -4.78 28.86 -2.85
C THR A 759 -5.45 27.72 -2.07
N ASP A 760 -5.05 27.56 -0.80
CA ASP A 760 -5.45 26.42 0.05
C ASP A 760 -6.96 26.37 0.37
N ASP A 761 -7.71 27.46 0.15
CA ASP A 761 -9.17 27.49 0.30
C ASP A 761 -9.91 26.65 -0.77
N HIS A 762 -9.21 26.22 -1.82
CA HIS A 762 -9.72 25.31 -2.87
C HIS A 762 -9.42 23.83 -2.59
N LEU A 763 -8.71 23.53 -1.51
CA LEU A 763 -8.24 22.18 -1.18
C LEU A 763 -9.05 21.57 -0.03
N TRP A 764 -9.57 20.37 -0.28
CA TRP A 764 -10.55 19.70 0.58
C TRP A 764 -10.12 18.27 0.94
N ARG A 765 -10.46 17.80 2.14
CA ARG A 765 -10.30 16.40 2.56
C ARG A 765 -11.65 15.81 2.95
N VAL A 766 -11.84 14.53 2.62
CA VAL A 766 -13.04 13.76 2.94
C VAL A 766 -12.71 12.88 4.15
N GLN A 767 -13.43 13.06 5.26
CA GLN A 767 -13.22 12.31 6.49
C GLN A 767 -14.49 11.52 6.82
N SER A 768 -14.36 10.21 7.06
CA SER A 768 -15.51 9.36 7.36
C SER A 768 -16.09 9.70 8.74
N ASN A 769 -17.42 9.74 8.84
CA ASN A 769 -18.17 9.91 10.08
C ASN A 769 -19.25 8.83 10.21
N SER A 770 -18.84 7.55 10.20
CA SER A 770 -19.71 6.35 10.18
C SER A 770 -20.74 6.27 9.03
N ASP A 771 -21.26 5.07 8.74
CA ASP A 771 -22.38 4.82 7.82
C ASP A 771 -22.30 5.46 6.40
N GLY A 772 -21.09 5.63 5.86
CA GLY A 772 -20.86 6.26 4.56
C GLY A 772 -21.17 7.76 4.53
N LEU A 773 -21.18 8.40 5.69
CA LEU A 773 -21.27 9.86 5.85
C LEU A 773 -19.88 10.45 5.98
N TYR A 774 -19.71 11.67 5.50
CA TYR A 774 -18.42 12.34 5.45
C TYR A 774 -18.50 13.80 5.89
N LEU A 775 -17.47 14.22 6.59
CA LEU A 775 -17.09 15.62 6.74
C LEU A 775 -16.20 16.01 5.55
N ILE A 776 -16.41 17.21 5.00
CA ILE A 776 -15.57 17.78 3.96
C ILE A 776 -14.82 18.95 4.58
N LYS A 777 -13.52 18.79 4.82
CA LYS A 777 -12.69 19.73 5.56
C LYS A 777 -11.84 20.59 4.63
N ASN A 778 -11.83 21.90 4.85
CA ASN A 778 -10.99 22.84 4.11
C ASN A 778 -9.54 22.86 4.63
N LYS A 779 -8.55 22.96 3.74
CA LYS A 779 -7.14 23.02 4.13
C LYS A 779 -6.77 24.35 4.80
N ASN A 780 -7.22 25.48 4.26
CA ASN A 780 -6.84 26.82 4.75
C ASN A 780 -7.39 27.11 6.15
N SER A 781 -8.67 26.78 6.41
CA SER A 781 -9.32 27.09 7.69
C SER A 781 -9.32 25.95 8.71
N GLY A 782 -9.22 24.70 8.24
CA GLY A 782 -9.46 23.51 9.06
C GLY A 782 -10.93 23.30 9.46
N LEU A 783 -11.86 24.13 8.95
CA LEU A 783 -13.30 24.02 9.17
C LEU A 783 -13.94 23.04 8.18
N VAL A 784 -15.18 22.61 8.47
CA VAL A 784 -15.93 21.65 7.65
C VAL A 784 -17.08 22.32 6.90
N VAL A 785 -17.48 21.74 5.77
CA VAL A 785 -18.63 22.18 4.98
C VAL A 785 -19.94 21.90 5.72
N GLY A 786 -20.75 22.94 5.94
CA GLY A 786 -22.07 22.87 6.58
C GLY A 786 -23.13 23.69 5.84
N VAL A 787 -24.40 23.57 6.24
CA VAL A 787 -25.51 24.36 5.69
C VAL A 787 -25.88 25.45 6.69
N ASP A 788 -25.89 26.69 6.23
CA ASP A 788 -26.07 27.85 7.10
C ASP A 788 -27.39 27.76 7.90
N GLY A 789 -27.28 27.97 9.21
CA GLY A 789 -28.38 27.87 10.16
C GLY A 789 -29.09 26.50 10.22
N GLN A 790 -28.45 25.41 9.78
CA GLN A 790 -29.04 24.07 9.64
C GLN A 790 -30.33 24.07 8.79
N SER A 791 -30.44 25.03 7.87
CA SER A 791 -31.64 25.20 7.07
C SER A 791 -31.95 23.95 6.24
N THR A 792 -33.23 23.64 6.08
CA THR A 792 -33.71 22.60 5.16
C THR A 792 -34.37 23.18 3.91
N ALA A 793 -34.29 24.50 3.72
CA ALA A 793 -34.87 25.18 2.57
C ALA A 793 -33.96 25.10 1.33
N ASN A 794 -34.57 25.13 0.13
CA ASN A 794 -33.84 25.39 -1.11
C ASN A 794 -33.20 26.79 -1.06
N SER A 795 -32.08 26.95 -1.75
CA SER A 795 -31.29 28.19 -1.81
C SER A 795 -30.67 28.63 -0.49
N ALA A 796 -30.68 27.79 0.55
CA ALA A 796 -29.87 28.03 1.75
C ALA A 796 -28.38 27.93 1.38
N ASN A 797 -27.57 28.85 1.90
CA ASN A 797 -26.14 28.88 1.60
C ASN A 797 -25.42 27.70 2.25
N VAL A 798 -24.43 27.18 1.54
CA VAL A 798 -23.42 26.29 2.10
C VAL A 798 -22.26 27.15 2.59
N VAL A 799 -21.79 26.85 3.79
CA VAL A 799 -20.75 27.60 4.51
C VAL A 799 -19.66 26.65 5.00
N GLN A 800 -18.57 27.21 5.51
CA GLN A 800 -17.69 26.46 6.41
C GLN A 800 -18.02 26.78 7.88
N PHE A 801 -17.86 25.79 8.75
CA PHE A 801 -18.12 25.93 10.19
C PHE A 801 -17.25 24.97 11.00
N GLN A 802 -16.99 25.29 12.27
CA GLN A 802 -16.34 24.38 13.20
C GLN A 802 -17.23 23.16 13.44
N ASP A 803 -16.69 21.96 13.28
CA ASP A 803 -17.49 20.77 13.54
C ASP A 803 -17.97 20.73 15.00
N ASN A 804 -19.29 20.66 15.17
CA ASN A 804 -20.00 20.64 16.45
C ASN A 804 -20.93 19.40 16.53
N GLY A 805 -20.81 18.46 15.59
CA GLY A 805 -21.57 17.21 15.55
C GLY A 805 -22.99 17.31 15.00
N THR A 806 -23.42 18.44 14.42
CA THR A 806 -24.76 18.57 13.84
C THR A 806 -24.87 17.94 12.44
N ASN A 807 -26.06 17.43 12.11
CA ASN A 807 -26.30 16.68 10.87
C ASN A 807 -26.10 17.50 9.60
N ASP A 808 -26.14 18.84 9.67
CA ASP A 808 -25.94 19.71 8.51
C ASP A 808 -24.47 19.77 8.06
N HIS A 809 -23.52 19.30 8.87
CA HIS A 809 -22.12 19.14 8.47
C HIS A 809 -21.86 17.82 7.72
N LEU A 810 -22.81 16.88 7.74
CA LEU A 810 -22.62 15.52 7.25
C LEU A 810 -23.14 15.37 5.83
N TRP A 811 -22.29 14.85 4.95
CA TRP A 811 -22.55 14.69 3.53
C TRP A 811 -22.40 13.24 3.10
N SER A 812 -23.32 12.76 2.27
CA SER A 812 -23.13 11.52 1.51
C SER A 812 -22.55 11.83 0.14
N LEU A 813 -21.49 11.12 -0.25
CA LEU A 813 -20.90 11.18 -1.59
C LEU A 813 -21.62 10.18 -2.50
N LEU A 814 -22.61 10.67 -3.23
CA LEU A 814 -23.42 9.85 -4.10
C LEU A 814 -22.78 9.88 -5.49
N ALA A 815 -22.22 8.77 -5.98
CA ALA A 815 -21.72 8.74 -7.37
C ALA A 815 -22.79 9.28 -8.34
N ALA A 816 -22.41 9.96 -9.42
CA ALA A 816 -23.36 10.62 -10.31
C ALA A 816 -22.84 10.77 -11.75
N VAL A 817 -23.73 11.21 -12.64
CA VAL A 817 -23.53 11.24 -14.09
C VAL A 817 -23.65 12.65 -14.63
N PRO A 818 -22.67 13.15 -15.40
CA PRO A 818 -22.91 14.25 -16.32
C PRO A 818 -23.87 13.79 -17.42
N ALA A 819 -25.08 14.36 -17.49
CA ALA A 819 -25.91 14.21 -18.69
C ALA A 819 -25.08 14.65 -19.91
N SER A 820 -25.10 13.81 -20.96
CA SER A 820 -24.38 14.00 -22.22
C SER A 820 -24.69 15.32 -22.88
#